data_AF-A0AAU2HR41-F1
#
_entry.id   AF-A0AAU2HR41-F1
#
_cell.length_a   1.000
_cell.length_b   1.000
_cell.length_c   1.000
_cell.angle_alpha   90.00
_cell.angle_beta   90.00
_cell.angle_gamma   90.00
#
_symmetry.space_group_name_H-M   'P 1'
#
loop_
_entity.id
_entity.type
_entity.pdbx_description
1 polymer ?
#
loop_
_entity_poly.entity_id
_entity_poly.type
_entity_poly.pdbx_seq_one_letter_code
_entity_poly.pdbx_strand_id
1 'polypeptide(L)'
;MAGAAPAYAAGAGAVAKATANAGDLVTEQTALAQAAETGEPVEITAARTEYATTEANPDGSFTLTQSTAPRRVRASDGSWQGVDTTLVHRSDGSVGPKAAVVDLAFAGGGGKDMIRLGGKQGSVSLGWPGVLPEPTINGATATYANVMAGVDLELTATAEGYHEVLVVKSAEAAASSELEQVTLSVSGDGLQVVPGAGGGLRAVDENGNTVFKGPAGQMWDSAGDQAPAAQQTRAVAADDPQDPAGEGDSTQPGTGDATAVLPVRVEGEAVSVTPDLDLLRGAGTVYPVRIDPSVGLGVSERSVISSDGDRWWQFKGEYGVGLCGNADGYYCGNGYKNRMLYELSPSQLAGKYILDATFRAFETWSFNCDAHWVDLVRTDNMSEGTRWPGPKILDLMGDRNVSYGRGDNCDPSQPDHWVEFNDNPTEPDENLKSTVRSFADGKIKRLTFMLKAKDENDARSWKRFDDNAELKVNYAHQPGVPTNVGVVPGNGSTSYCRTSSTDPLMVTRVDPMVQARVQTKVEAHLGDEEGSLQAEYIVERGDDAAWHQVWSDYRPASGWVPDETLQSLRTSNRADGGLYRLKARTQSHWSYDGASGDLFSPYSSWCYFKIDSTAPKTPTITAGAPYTACTVTLCEGKGGPGVPGSFTFAPNAADTDVKAYRWRLLTTSAQDTKQVSGSTVTVNDVTPSLTGTQVLSVEASDLKLDSSGRTRWGTPAEFTFKVSPASGPVGRWHLDDGAPGSGIMTAKDTATEAGARHDATFFGADGTGWSTRARRGDLDYSLRLNDDTTDPAKQVGYAATATAAVNTKDSFTVSAWVQLSNPSATRVVLTEPGTNGSAFALYYSSSGKQWIFNRTDRDQAVHTFVRSVADQVNPPLNVWTHLTGVFDTKGDADKSNDTIQLFVNGRPQGQPVVLIKSAPNYEPWTANEGLQMGRSKVSGKYGENFFGLLDEVAVWQRPLTGDEIAKEAQAAVDDMPTNELVAQWDAAGATATVIPETTAYPVASMKLAGGAAPNADQSAVVLNGTTGYASMTGPVVDESGSFTVSASVEVDSEALAAKPVGYTGQVAGQRTGNESAWALWITKPAAGTYQWKFTRTALGSDGKVIQSAEVPGGDLAETDTWVQVTGVFDAQEVWDDTSDPSKTVSRYGKLHLYVGGFDQPSDASSGFTAAQPGSGELAMGRGAKGGTTGNYLAGSLEGLRVWTGAMTADQVSSQVQPGSGAG
;
A
#
# COMPACT_ATOMS: atom_id res chain seq x y z
N MET A 1 -1.97 43.19 -64.31
CA MET A 1 -2.10 41.90 -65.03
C MET A 1 -1.35 40.89 -64.19
N ALA A 2 -2.02 39.94 -63.54
CA ALA A 2 -2.74 38.78 -64.07
C ALA A 2 -1.83 37.54 -64.06
N GLY A 3 -2.27 36.37 -63.57
CA GLY A 3 -3.60 36.08 -63.03
C GLY A 3 -3.63 34.84 -62.14
N ALA A 4 -4.78 34.63 -61.49
CA ALA A 4 -5.08 33.43 -60.72
C ALA A 4 -5.46 32.25 -61.62
N ALA A 5 -5.33 31.03 -61.11
CA ALA A 5 -5.98 29.84 -61.62
C ALA A 5 -7.04 29.38 -60.61
N PRO A 6 -8.28 29.05 -61.03
CA PRO A 6 -9.39 28.73 -60.12
C PRO A 6 -9.48 27.24 -59.78
N ALA A 7 -10.41 26.91 -58.88
CA ALA A 7 -10.61 25.58 -58.31
C ALA A 7 -11.26 24.55 -59.24
N TYR A 8 -11.18 23.29 -58.82
CA TYR A 8 -12.20 22.25 -59.08
C TYR A 8 -12.52 21.53 -57.76
N ALA A 9 -13.74 21.03 -57.61
CA ALA A 9 -14.27 20.50 -56.35
C ALA A 9 -14.69 19.03 -56.45
N ALA A 10 -14.59 18.36 -55.29
CA ALA A 10 -15.33 17.16 -54.86
C ALA A 10 -15.67 16.06 -55.89
N GLY A 11 -14.98 14.93 -55.79
CA GLY A 11 -15.51 13.60 -56.12
C GLY A 11 -15.35 12.70 -54.90
N ALA A 12 -16.43 12.16 -54.35
CA ALA A 12 -16.39 11.35 -53.13
C ALA A 12 -15.79 9.95 -53.41
N GLY A 13 -14.61 9.68 -52.85
CA GLY A 13 -14.05 8.34 -52.75
C GLY A 13 -14.45 7.72 -51.41
N ALA A 14 -15.05 6.53 -51.43
CA ALA A 14 -15.39 5.82 -50.20
C ALA A 14 -14.10 5.40 -49.46
N VAL A 15 -13.91 5.92 -48.25
CA VAL A 15 -12.85 5.42 -47.35
C VAL A 15 -13.24 4.01 -46.91
N ALA A 16 -12.36 3.05 -47.12
CA ALA A 16 -12.58 1.69 -46.63
C ALA A 16 -12.59 1.71 -45.09
N LYS A 17 -13.59 1.10 -44.47
CA LYS A 17 -13.54 0.81 -43.02
C LYS A 17 -12.29 -0.04 -42.76
N ALA A 18 -11.35 0.49 -41.99
CA ALA A 18 -10.31 -0.33 -41.38
C ALA A 18 -11.01 -1.27 -40.39
N THR A 19 -10.96 -2.57 -40.66
CA THR A 19 -11.32 -3.59 -39.66
C THR A 19 -10.17 -3.65 -38.66
N ALA A 20 -10.39 -3.15 -37.44
CA ALA A 20 -9.43 -3.32 -36.35
C ALA A 20 -9.18 -4.82 -36.12
N ASN A 21 -7.92 -5.19 -35.86
CA ASN A 21 -7.60 -6.51 -35.34
C ASN A 21 -7.97 -6.55 -33.86
N ALA A 22 -8.46 -7.70 -33.38
CA ALA A 22 -8.50 -7.95 -31.95
C ALA A 22 -7.06 -8.23 -31.47
N GLY A 23 -6.45 -7.31 -30.72
CA GLY A 23 -5.11 -7.52 -30.15
C GLY A 23 -4.39 -6.28 -29.60
N ASP A 24 -4.67 -5.08 -30.08
CA ASP A 24 -3.97 -3.86 -29.66
C ASP A 24 -4.57 -3.24 -28.38
N LEU A 25 -3.71 -2.74 -27.47
CA LEU A 25 -4.11 -2.09 -26.21
C LEU A 25 -4.28 -0.57 -26.38
N VAL A 26 -5.37 -0.01 -25.87
CA VAL A 26 -5.66 1.44 -25.88
C VAL A 26 -5.19 2.09 -24.56
N THR A 27 -4.48 3.22 -24.65
CA THR A 27 -3.96 4.02 -23.52
C THR A 27 -4.78 5.29 -23.28
N GLU A 28 -4.66 5.90 -22.10
CA GLU A 28 -5.41 7.10 -21.70
C GLU A 28 -5.19 8.30 -22.65
N GLN A 29 -3.93 8.63 -22.99
CA GLN A 29 -3.61 9.68 -23.97
C GLN A 29 -4.25 9.41 -25.35
N THR A 30 -4.24 8.14 -25.80
CA THR A 30 -4.84 7.75 -27.08
C THR A 30 -6.36 7.89 -27.03
N ALA A 31 -6.98 7.46 -25.93
CA ALA A 31 -8.42 7.54 -25.73
C ALA A 31 -8.90 8.99 -25.61
N LEU A 32 -8.23 9.86 -24.85
CA LEU A 32 -8.52 11.29 -24.76
C LEU A 32 -8.40 11.98 -26.13
N ALA A 33 -7.31 11.75 -26.86
CA ALA A 33 -7.11 12.35 -28.18
C ALA A 33 -8.19 11.88 -29.18
N GLN A 34 -8.53 10.59 -29.17
CA GLN A 34 -9.57 10.03 -30.03
C GLN A 34 -10.98 10.50 -29.62
N ALA A 35 -11.29 10.63 -28.33
CA ALA A 35 -12.56 11.16 -27.86
C ALA A 35 -12.73 12.64 -28.23
N ALA A 36 -11.67 13.45 -28.07
CA ALA A 36 -11.67 14.86 -28.49
C ALA A 36 -11.73 15.04 -30.02
N GLU A 37 -11.20 14.10 -30.82
CA GLU A 37 -11.32 14.13 -32.29
C GLU A 37 -12.68 13.62 -32.80
N THR A 38 -13.23 12.57 -32.19
CA THR A 38 -14.45 11.89 -32.68
C THR A 38 -15.75 12.41 -32.07
N GLY A 39 -15.71 12.91 -30.83
CA GLY A 39 -16.89 13.30 -30.06
C GLY A 39 -17.63 12.15 -29.37
N GLU A 40 -17.07 10.94 -29.38
CA GLU A 40 -17.66 9.72 -28.79
C GLU A 40 -16.72 9.13 -27.70
N PRO A 41 -17.23 8.43 -26.67
CA PRO A 41 -16.39 7.74 -25.69
C PRO A 41 -15.54 6.60 -26.29
N VAL A 42 -14.40 6.30 -25.64
CA VAL A 42 -13.46 5.27 -26.09
C VAL A 42 -12.99 4.40 -24.91
N GLU A 43 -13.17 3.07 -25.01
CA GLU A 43 -12.73 2.13 -23.97
C GLU A 43 -11.20 2.09 -23.82
N ILE A 44 -10.73 2.28 -22.59
CA ILE A 44 -9.33 2.09 -22.19
C ILE A 44 -9.12 0.60 -21.92
N THR A 45 -8.89 -0.18 -22.98
CA THR A 45 -8.82 -1.66 -22.91
C THR A 45 -7.70 -2.19 -22.00
N ALA A 46 -6.73 -1.34 -21.63
CA ALA A 46 -5.70 -1.66 -20.65
C ALA A 46 -6.22 -1.76 -19.19
N ALA A 47 -7.45 -1.28 -18.91
CA ALA A 47 -8.05 -1.23 -17.56
C ALA A 47 -9.21 -2.23 -17.35
N ARG A 48 -9.39 -3.22 -18.25
CA ARG A 48 -10.50 -4.18 -18.23
C ARG A 48 -10.18 -5.42 -17.36
N THR A 49 -11.17 -5.88 -16.58
CA THR A 49 -11.02 -7.04 -15.68
C THR A 49 -12.17 -8.06 -15.76
N GLU A 50 -12.12 -9.13 -14.95
CA GLU A 50 -13.22 -10.09 -14.72
C GLU A 50 -14.56 -9.39 -14.42
N TYR A 51 -14.53 -8.26 -13.71
CA TYR A 51 -15.71 -7.54 -13.19
C TYR A 51 -15.94 -6.13 -13.79
N ALA A 52 -14.94 -5.50 -14.43
CA ALA A 52 -15.01 -4.05 -14.76
C ALA A 52 -14.49 -3.62 -16.17
N THR A 53 -14.82 -2.36 -16.56
CA THR A 53 -14.45 -1.66 -17.83
C THR A 53 -14.44 -0.12 -17.68
N THR A 54 -13.55 0.59 -18.40
CA THR A 54 -13.33 2.05 -18.30
C THR A 54 -13.26 2.75 -19.67
N GLU A 55 -13.71 4.00 -19.79
CA GLU A 55 -13.81 4.82 -21.01
C GLU A 55 -13.29 6.27 -20.79
N ALA A 56 -12.84 6.96 -21.85
CA ALA A 56 -12.46 8.39 -21.83
C ALA A 56 -13.43 9.29 -22.64
N ASN A 57 -13.63 10.53 -22.19
CA ASN A 57 -14.67 11.43 -22.70
C ASN A 57 -14.13 12.67 -23.46
N PRO A 58 -14.89 13.27 -24.41
CA PRO A 58 -14.42 14.37 -25.25
C PRO A 58 -14.15 15.71 -24.55
N ASP A 59 -14.56 15.87 -23.29
CA ASP A 59 -14.41 17.10 -22.50
C ASP A 59 -13.17 17.11 -21.58
N GLY A 60 -12.43 16.01 -21.52
CA GLY A 60 -11.30 15.80 -20.60
C GLY A 60 -11.64 15.01 -19.34
N SER A 61 -12.84 14.41 -19.26
CA SER A 61 -13.24 13.48 -18.18
C SER A 61 -13.18 12.00 -18.60
N PHE A 62 -13.60 11.12 -17.68
CA PHE A 62 -13.53 9.65 -17.82
C PHE A 62 -14.77 8.97 -17.23
N THR A 63 -14.98 7.68 -17.52
CA THR A 63 -16.12 6.87 -17.06
C THR A 63 -15.73 5.42 -16.75
N LEU A 64 -16.29 4.80 -15.69
CA LEU A 64 -16.02 3.44 -15.18
C LEU A 64 -17.31 2.62 -15.04
N THR A 65 -17.28 1.28 -15.15
CA THR A 65 -18.41 0.36 -14.83
C THR A 65 -17.93 -0.98 -14.23
N GLN A 66 -18.67 -1.54 -13.25
CA GLN A 66 -18.32 -2.70 -12.39
C GLN A 66 -19.54 -3.62 -12.15
N SER A 67 -19.37 -4.94 -11.90
CA SER A 67 -20.46 -5.93 -11.68
C SER A 67 -20.27 -6.84 -10.44
N THR A 68 -21.36 -7.41 -9.89
CA THR A 68 -21.40 -8.22 -8.66
C THR A 68 -21.14 -9.72 -8.83
N ALA A 69 -21.02 -10.22 -10.07
CA ALA A 69 -20.76 -11.63 -10.36
C ALA A 69 -19.77 -11.74 -11.54
N PRO A 70 -18.88 -12.76 -11.57
CA PRO A 70 -17.85 -12.87 -12.60
C PRO A 70 -18.45 -13.14 -13.98
N ARG A 71 -18.43 -12.12 -14.85
CA ARG A 71 -19.05 -12.17 -16.20
C ARG A 71 -18.15 -12.86 -17.23
N ARG A 72 -16.87 -13.05 -16.90
CA ARG A 72 -15.81 -13.60 -17.76
C ARG A 72 -14.67 -14.10 -16.88
N VAL A 73 -13.91 -15.08 -17.37
CA VAL A 73 -12.71 -15.65 -16.76
C VAL A 73 -11.53 -15.39 -17.69
N ARG A 74 -10.39 -14.97 -17.14
CA ARG A 74 -9.14 -14.83 -17.91
C ARG A 74 -8.46 -16.19 -18.07
N ALA A 75 -8.27 -16.61 -19.32
CA ALA A 75 -7.56 -17.84 -19.65
C ALA A 75 -6.04 -17.68 -19.50
N SER A 76 -5.31 -18.80 -19.42
CA SER A 76 -3.86 -18.83 -19.22
C SER A 76 -3.03 -18.31 -20.41
N ASP A 77 -3.65 -18.11 -21.57
CA ASP A 77 -3.07 -17.40 -22.73
C ASP A 77 -3.33 -15.88 -22.71
N GLY A 78 -4.03 -15.38 -21.68
CA GLY A 78 -4.42 -13.97 -21.53
C GLY A 78 -5.72 -13.58 -22.23
N SER A 79 -6.40 -14.51 -22.91
CA SER A 79 -7.71 -14.27 -23.51
C SER A 79 -8.85 -14.29 -22.47
N TRP A 80 -10.05 -13.85 -22.88
CA TRP A 80 -11.24 -13.81 -22.04
C TRP A 80 -12.30 -14.81 -22.53
N GLN A 81 -12.84 -15.64 -21.63
CA GLN A 81 -13.88 -16.62 -21.92
C GLN A 81 -15.01 -16.61 -20.88
N GLY A 82 -16.08 -17.39 -21.10
CA GLY A 82 -17.18 -17.55 -20.14
C GLY A 82 -16.88 -18.57 -19.03
N VAL A 83 -17.72 -18.58 -17.99
CA VAL A 83 -17.68 -19.52 -16.85
C VAL A 83 -18.30 -20.87 -17.25
N ASP A 84 -17.67 -21.98 -16.86
CA ASP A 84 -18.19 -23.36 -17.01
C ASP A 84 -17.68 -24.26 -15.87
N THR A 85 -18.55 -24.56 -14.90
CA THR A 85 -18.23 -25.33 -13.70
C THR A 85 -18.31 -26.85 -13.88
N THR A 86 -18.54 -27.37 -15.10
CA THR A 86 -18.64 -28.82 -15.32
C THR A 86 -17.32 -29.52 -14.95
N LEU A 87 -17.39 -30.57 -14.13
CA LEU A 87 -16.22 -31.35 -13.73
C LEU A 87 -15.67 -32.21 -14.88
N VAL A 88 -14.34 -32.32 -14.92
CA VAL A 88 -13.59 -33.25 -15.78
C VAL A 88 -12.45 -33.90 -14.99
N HIS A 89 -12.08 -35.13 -15.35
CA HIS A 89 -10.81 -35.73 -14.91
C HIS A 89 -9.65 -35.05 -15.63
N ARG A 90 -8.62 -34.64 -14.88
CA ARG A 90 -7.41 -33.99 -15.39
C ARG A 90 -6.25 -34.98 -15.55
N SER A 91 -5.24 -34.59 -16.33
CA SER A 91 -4.10 -35.47 -16.69
C SER A 91 -3.13 -35.76 -15.54
N ASP A 92 -3.25 -35.06 -14.42
CA ASP A 92 -2.51 -35.29 -13.17
C ASP A 92 -3.20 -36.33 -12.24
N GLY A 93 -4.44 -36.73 -12.56
CA GLY A 93 -5.26 -37.62 -11.73
C GLY A 93 -6.23 -36.89 -10.80
N SER A 94 -6.31 -35.56 -10.83
CA SER A 94 -7.33 -34.78 -10.13
C SER A 94 -8.65 -34.71 -10.90
N VAL A 95 -9.70 -34.22 -10.24
CA VAL A 95 -11.00 -33.86 -10.84
C VAL A 95 -11.24 -32.37 -10.58
N GLY A 96 -11.79 -31.62 -11.55
CA GLY A 96 -12.14 -30.22 -11.32
C GLY A 96 -12.85 -29.54 -12.51
N PRO A 97 -13.32 -28.29 -12.34
CA PRO A 97 -14.07 -27.57 -13.36
C PRO A 97 -13.23 -27.21 -14.59
N LYS A 98 -13.90 -26.89 -15.70
CA LYS A 98 -13.29 -26.43 -16.97
C LYS A 98 -12.88 -24.95 -16.94
N ALA A 99 -13.73 -24.08 -16.38
CA ALA A 99 -13.52 -22.63 -16.33
C ALA A 99 -14.21 -22.03 -15.10
N ALA A 100 -13.43 -21.76 -14.06
CA ALA A 100 -13.83 -21.09 -12.83
C ALA A 100 -12.84 -19.94 -12.53
N VAL A 101 -13.18 -19.06 -11.58
CA VAL A 101 -12.29 -17.98 -11.12
C VAL A 101 -11.18 -18.55 -10.19
N VAL A 102 -11.45 -19.70 -9.56
CA VAL A 102 -10.52 -20.42 -8.67
C VAL A 102 -9.80 -21.59 -9.35
N ASP A 103 -8.60 -21.90 -8.88
CA ASP A 103 -7.95 -23.20 -9.12
C ASP A 103 -8.50 -24.21 -8.12
N LEU A 104 -9.58 -24.91 -8.51
CA LEU A 104 -10.23 -25.95 -7.71
C LEU A 104 -9.85 -27.34 -8.22
N ALA A 105 -9.47 -28.23 -7.30
CA ALA A 105 -9.22 -29.64 -7.56
C ALA A 105 -9.72 -30.55 -6.43
N PHE A 106 -10.36 -31.66 -6.81
CA PHE A 106 -10.78 -32.76 -5.94
C PHE A 106 -9.93 -34.01 -6.22
N ALA A 107 -9.79 -34.90 -5.23
CA ALA A 107 -9.01 -36.13 -5.34
C ALA A 107 -9.59 -37.16 -6.32
N GLY A 108 -8.78 -37.72 -7.22
CA GLY A 108 -9.18 -38.89 -8.03
C GLY A 108 -9.30 -40.22 -7.27
N GLY A 109 -9.32 -40.19 -5.94
CA GLY A 109 -9.21 -41.35 -5.05
C GLY A 109 -7.77 -41.68 -4.65
N GLY A 110 -7.60 -42.34 -3.49
CA GLY A 110 -6.31 -42.77 -2.93
C GLY A 110 -5.35 -41.64 -2.47
N GLY A 111 -5.66 -40.38 -2.77
CA GLY A 111 -4.89 -39.20 -2.34
C GLY A 111 -4.96 -38.94 -0.84
N LYS A 112 -4.07 -38.07 -0.36
CA LYS A 112 -4.09 -37.54 1.01
C LYS A 112 -4.98 -36.31 1.10
N ASP A 113 -4.78 -35.41 0.15
CA ASP A 113 -5.47 -34.14 0.02
C ASP A 113 -6.78 -34.40 -0.75
N MET A 114 -7.90 -34.22 -0.06
CA MET A 114 -9.27 -34.43 -0.56
C MET A 114 -9.70 -33.31 -1.49
N ILE A 115 -9.38 -32.07 -1.08
CA ILE A 115 -9.71 -30.82 -1.76
C ILE A 115 -8.46 -29.95 -1.77
N ARG A 116 -8.17 -29.33 -2.91
CA ARG A 116 -7.26 -28.20 -3.05
C ARG A 116 -8.03 -27.03 -3.66
N LEU A 117 -7.97 -25.88 -2.99
CA LEU A 117 -8.56 -24.62 -3.44
C LEU A 117 -7.47 -23.55 -3.48
N GLY A 118 -7.24 -22.96 -4.65
CA GLY A 118 -6.17 -22.00 -4.91
C GLY A 118 -6.64 -20.75 -5.66
N GLY A 119 -5.88 -19.67 -5.49
CA GLY A 119 -6.05 -18.39 -6.18
C GLY A 119 -4.71 -17.66 -6.34
N LYS A 120 -4.76 -16.39 -6.78
CA LYS A 120 -3.54 -15.57 -7.01
C LYS A 120 -2.66 -15.41 -5.74
N GLN A 121 -3.25 -15.50 -4.55
CA GLN A 121 -2.63 -15.22 -3.25
C GLN A 121 -2.12 -16.46 -2.50
N GLY A 122 -2.39 -17.68 -2.98
CA GLY A 122 -2.02 -18.92 -2.28
C GLY A 122 -3.05 -20.03 -2.44
N SER A 123 -2.95 -21.06 -1.60
CA SER A 123 -3.87 -22.20 -1.62
C SER A 123 -4.04 -22.88 -0.26
N VAL A 124 -5.22 -23.47 -0.03
CA VAL A 124 -5.50 -24.38 1.09
C VAL A 124 -5.79 -25.77 0.56
N SER A 125 -5.30 -26.77 1.28
CA SER A 125 -5.60 -28.18 1.02
C SER A 125 -6.18 -28.83 2.28
N LEU A 126 -7.36 -29.45 2.15
CA LEU A 126 -7.99 -30.26 3.20
C LEU A 126 -7.74 -31.74 2.91
N GLY A 127 -7.31 -32.48 3.93
CA GLY A 127 -7.00 -33.91 3.84
C GLY A 127 -7.98 -34.77 4.63
N TRP A 128 -8.39 -35.89 4.02
CA TRP A 128 -9.29 -36.85 4.65
C TRP A 128 -8.50 -37.80 5.58
N PRO A 129 -8.99 -38.14 6.79
CA PRO A 129 -8.27 -39.01 7.73
C PRO A 129 -8.17 -40.48 7.29
N GLY A 130 -8.94 -40.89 6.27
CA GLY A 130 -8.93 -42.24 5.68
C GLY A 130 -8.40 -42.28 4.24
N VAL A 131 -8.58 -43.42 3.56
CA VAL A 131 -8.29 -43.54 2.12
C VAL A 131 -9.57 -43.31 1.33
N LEU A 132 -9.61 -42.29 0.49
CA LEU A 132 -10.76 -42.00 -0.37
C LEU A 132 -10.89 -43.02 -1.52
N PRO A 133 -12.12 -43.45 -1.89
CA PRO A 133 -12.37 -44.23 -3.10
C PRO A 133 -12.22 -43.38 -4.37
N GLU A 134 -12.24 -44.01 -5.55
CA GLU A 134 -12.36 -43.31 -6.83
C GLU A 134 -13.79 -42.72 -6.96
N PRO A 135 -13.96 -41.42 -7.26
CA PRO A 135 -15.27 -40.78 -7.28
C PRO A 135 -16.04 -41.01 -8.58
N THR A 136 -17.38 -40.97 -8.50
CA THR A 136 -18.26 -40.85 -9.67
C THR A 136 -18.65 -39.39 -9.89
N ILE A 137 -18.41 -38.85 -11.08
CA ILE A 137 -18.75 -37.45 -11.43
C ILE A 137 -20.10 -37.33 -12.16
N ASN A 138 -20.86 -36.28 -11.81
CA ASN A 138 -22.09 -35.87 -12.50
C ASN A 138 -22.19 -34.34 -12.51
N GLY A 139 -22.23 -33.71 -13.69
CA GLY A 139 -22.34 -32.25 -13.81
C GLY A 139 -21.20 -31.51 -13.12
N ALA A 140 -21.50 -30.86 -12.00
CA ALA A 140 -20.53 -30.14 -11.15
C ALA A 140 -20.10 -30.91 -9.88
N THR A 141 -20.60 -32.14 -9.68
CA THR A 141 -20.49 -32.90 -8.43
C THR A 141 -19.69 -34.19 -8.57
N ALA A 142 -18.93 -34.56 -7.53
CA ALA A 142 -18.15 -35.79 -7.42
C ALA A 142 -18.51 -36.55 -6.13
N THR A 143 -19.03 -37.77 -6.25
CA THR A 143 -19.49 -38.61 -5.11
C THR A 143 -18.49 -39.73 -4.80
N TYR A 144 -18.08 -39.83 -3.54
CA TYR A 144 -17.17 -40.83 -2.98
C TYR A 144 -17.97 -41.79 -2.09
N ALA A 145 -18.19 -43.01 -2.57
CA ALA A 145 -19.09 -43.95 -1.91
C ALA A 145 -18.46 -44.71 -0.72
N ASN A 146 -19.14 -44.73 0.42
CA ASN A 146 -18.75 -45.41 1.67
C ASN A 146 -17.38 -44.97 2.22
N VAL A 147 -17.15 -43.66 2.35
CA VAL A 147 -15.98 -43.11 3.06
C VAL A 147 -15.97 -43.47 4.55
N MET A 148 -17.16 -43.72 5.12
CA MET A 148 -17.37 -44.51 6.34
C MET A 148 -18.47 -45.56 6.06
N ALA A 149 -18.70 -46.49 6.99
CA ALA A 149 -19.68 -47.56 6.80
C ALA A 149 -21.12 -47.00 6.72
N GLY A 150 -21.67 -46.88 5.51
CA GLY A 150 -22.99 -46.30 5.27
C GLY A 150 -23.03 -44.77 5.16
N VAL A 151 -21.87 -44.13 4.97
CA VAL A 151 -21.74 -42.67 4.76
C VAL A 151 -20.97 -42.41 3.47
N ASP A 152 -21.55 -41.60 2.57
CA ASP A 152 -20.87 -41.11 1.38
C ASP A 152 -20.40 -39.66 1.58
N LEU A 153 -19.50 -39.19 0.73
CA LEU A 153 -19.02 -37.81 0.65
C LEU A 153 -19.32 -37.28 -0.76
N GLU A 154 -19.91 -36.09 -0.88
CA GLU A 154 -20.19 -35.42 -2.15
C GLU A 154 -19.52 -34.05 -2.21
N LEU A 155 -18.77 -33.78 -3.28
CA LEU A 155 -18.07 -32.50 -3.49
C LEU A 155 -18.60 -31.80 -4.74
N THR A 156 -19.11 -30.58 -4.62
CA THR A 156 -19.71 -29.82 -5.74
C THR A 156 -18.92 -28.54 -6.02
N ALA A 157 -18.55 -28.31 -7.28
CA ALA A 157 -17.78 -27.14 -7.73
C ALA A 157 -18.66 -25.95 -8.14
N THR A 158 -18.32 -24.75 -7.67
CA THR A 158 -18.93 -23.48 -8.11
C THR A 158 -17.96 -22.68 -8.99
N ALA A 159 -18.34 -21.46 -9.38
CA ALA A 159 -17.43 -20.56 -10.10
C ALA A 159 -16.30 -20.00 -9.19
N GLU A 160 -16.50 -20.06 -7.87
CA GLU A 160 -15.77 -19.28 -6.87
C GLU A 160 -15.40 -20.11 -5.62
N GLY A 161 -15.68 -21.42 -5.58
CA GLY A 161 -15.49 -22.27 -4.39
C GLY A 161 -16.09 -23.68 -4.54
N TYR A 162 -16.43 -24.33 -3.41
CA TYR A 162 -17.05 -25.66 -3.39
C TYR A 162 -18.03 -25.87 -2.21
N HIS A 163 -18.83 -26.93 -2.30
CA HIS A 163 -19.63 -27.48 -1.19
C HIS A 163 -19.15 -28.92 -0.87
N GLU A 164 -19.25 -29.34 0.40
CA GLU A 164 -18.77 -30.64 0.90
C GLU A 164 -19.86 -31.29 1.75
N VAL A 165 -20.53 -32.35 1.26
CA VAL A 165 -21.64 -32.97 1.99
C VAL A 165 -21.32 -34.41 2.39
N LEU A 166 -21.34 -34.71 3.69
CA LEU A 166 -21.39 -36.09 4.19
C LEU A 166 -22.84 -36.57 4.27
N VAL A 167 -23.14 -37.67 3.57
CA VAL A 167 -24.50 -38.22 3.40
C VAL A 167 -24.64 -39.49 4.25
N VAL A 168 -25.21 -39.36 5.45
CA VAL A 168 -25.43 -40.44 6.41
C VAL A 168 -26.73 -41.17 6.07
N LYS A 169 -26.63 -42.40 5.55
CA LYS A 169 -27.75 -43.10 4.89
C LYS A 169 -28.76 -43.76 5.81
N SER A 170 -28.43 -44.02 7.07
CA SER A 170 -29.35 -44.69 8.01
C SER A 170 -28.97 -44.48 9.48
N ALA A 171 -29.88 -44.85 10.38
CA ALA A 171 -29.67 -44.84 11.83
C ALA A 171 -28.52 -45.75 12.28
N GLU A 172 -28.25 -46.86 11.57
CA GLU A 172 -27.10 -47.72 11.84
C GLU A 172 -25.77 -47.04 11.52
N ALA A 173 -25.71 -46.21 10.46
CA ALA A 173 -24.53 -45.41 10.15
C ALA A 173 -24.35 -44.25 11.15
N ALA A 174 -25.45 -43.55 11.49
CA ALA A 174 -25.48 -42.49 12.49
C ALA A 174 -25.00 -42.93 13.90
N ALA A 175 -25.06 -44.23 14.20
CA ALA A 175 -24.56 -44.81 15.44
C ALA A 175 -23.02 -45.01 15.50
N SER A 176 -22.26 -44.70 14.43
CA SER A 176 -20.80 -44.73 14.49
C SER A 176 -20.25 -43.64 15.44
N SER A 177 -19.21 -43.98 16.21
CA SER A 177 -18.43 -43.01 16.99
C SER A 177 -17.58 -42.09 16.11
N GLU A 178 -17.35 -42.46 14.84
CA GLU A 178 -16.62 -41.64 13.85
C GLU A 178 -17.41 -40.38 13.44
N LEU A 179 -18.72 -40.35 13.73
CA LEU A 179 -19.60 -39.20 13.51
C LEU A 179 -19.83 -38.35 14.78
N GLU A 180 -19.13 -38.63 15.89
CA GLU A 180 -19.21 -37.80 17.11
C GLU A 180 -18.23 -36.61 17.06
N GLN A 181 -17.16 -36.72 16.24
CA GLN A 181 -16.33 -35.60 15.81
C GLN A 181 -15.68 -35.96 14.47
N VAL A 182 -16.02 -35.22 13.41
CA VAL A 182 -15.34 -35.33 12.11
C VAL A 182 -14.13 -34.41 12.14
N THR A 183 -12.95 -34.90 11.75
CA THR A 183 -11.69 -34.13 11.76
C THR A 183 -10.95 -34.29 10.43
N LEU A 184 -10.63 -33.17 9.80
CA LEU A 184 -9.82 -33.07 8.59
C LEU A 184 -8.44 -32.50 8.95
N SER A 185 -7.39 -32.95 8.28
CA SER A 185 -6.09 -32.27 8.35
C SER A 185 -6.11 -31.05 7.42
N VAL A 186 -5.55 -29.92 7.84
CA VAL A 186 -5.44 -28.72 7.02
C VAL A 186 -3.98 -28.34 6.80
N SER A 187 -3.66 -27.97 5.56
CA SER A 187 -2.38 -27.37 5.19
C SER A 187 -2.62 -26.20 4.24
N GLY A 188 -1.80 -25.16 4.36
CA GLY A 188 -1.85 -23.99 3.50
C GLY A 188 -0.48 -23.67 2.92
N ASP A 189 -0.50 -23.01 1.77
CA ASP A 189 0.65 -22.55 1.01
C ASP A 189 0.38 -21.08 0.67
N GLY A 190 1.03 -20.18 1.40
CA GLY A 190 0.70 -18.74 1.46
C GLY A 190 -0.55 -18.37 2.29
N LEU A 191 -1.20 -19.34 2.96
CA LEU A 191 -2.45 -19.11 3.72
C LEU A 191 -2.44 -19.86 5.06
N GLN A 192 -2.94 -19.23 6.12
CA GLN A 192 -3.23 -19.83 7.42
C GLN A 192 -4.74 -20.05 7.59
N VAL A 193 -5.17 -21.20 8.11
CA VAL A 193 -6.58 -21.40 8.48
C VAL A 193 -6.80 -21.04 9.96
N VAL A 194 -7.85 -20.27 10.21
CA VAL A 194 -8.27 -19.76 11.53
C VAL A 194 -9.79 -19.92 11.71
N PRO A 195 -10.33 -19.87 12.95
CA PRO A 195 -11.78 -19.86 13.18
C PRO A 195 -12.48 -18.69 12.47
N GLY A 196 -13.69 -18.92 11.98
CA GLY A 196 -14.53 -17.92 11.32
C GLY A 196 -15.64 -17.36 12.20
N ALA A 197 -16.22 -16.22 11.81
CA ALA A 197 -17.26 -15.56 12.58
C ALA A 197 -18.51 -16.46 12.68
N GLY A 198 -19.13 -16.49 13.88
CA GLY A 198 -20.28 -17.38 14.15
C GLY A 198 -19.97 -18.88 14.11
N GLY A 199 -18.68 -19.28 14.17
CA GLY A 199 -18.26 -20.68 14.17
C GLY A 199 -17.98 -21.28 12.80
N GLY A 200 -17.66 -20.47 11.79
CA GLY A 200 -17.16 -20.93 10.49
C GLY A 200 -15.66 -21.20 10.47
N LEU A 201 -15.07 -21.19 9.28
CA LEU A 201 -13.61 -21.18 9.08
C LEU A 201 -13.19 -20.10 8.09
N ARG A 202 -11.99 -19.56 8.26
CA ARG A 202 -11.40 -18.53 7.39
C ARG A 202 -9.97 -18.95 7.04
N ALA A 203 -9.67 -19.03 5.75
CA ALA A 203 -8.31 -19.12 5.24
C ALA A 203 -7.81 -17.68 5.05
N VAL A 204 -7.00 -17.21 5.99
CA VAL A 204 -6.40 -15.88 5.96
C VAL A 204 -5.03 -15.92 5.29
N ASP A 205 -4.68 -14.87 4.55
CA ASP A 205 -3.29 -14.55 4.23
C ASP A 205 -2.53 -14.04 5.48
N GLU A 206 -1.22 -13.93 5.36
CA GLU A 206 -0.30 -13.15 6.21
C GLU A 206 -0.87 -11.85 6.78
N ASN A 207 -1.61 -11.10 5.96
CA ASN A 207 -2.18 -9.81 6.31
C ASN A 207 -3.48 -9.96 7.15
N GLY A 208 -3.84 -11.19 7.54
CA GLY A 208 -5.02 -11.54 8.31
C GLY A 208 -6.29 -11.59 7.44
N ASN A 209 -6.17 -11.77 6.12
CA ASN A 209 -7.28 -11.62 5.19
C ASN A 209 -7.76 -12.90 4.55
N THR A 210 -9.03 -13.18 4.81
CA THR A 210 -9.91 -14.25 4.35
C THR A 210 -9.97 -14.47 2.83
N VAL A 211 -8.88 -14.90 2.21
CA VAL A 211 -8.86 -15.32 0.79
C VAL A 211 -9.95 -16.38 0.52
N PHE A 212 -10.19 -17.29 1.48
CA PHE A 212 -11.38 -18.16 1.47
C PHE A 212 -12.11 -18.13 2.82
N LYS A 213 -13.43 -18.29 2.81
CA LYS A 213 -14.24 -18.55 4.01
C LYS A 213 -15.31 -19.60 3.78
N GLY A 214 -15.60 -20.32 4.86
CA GLY A 214 -16.77 -21.17 4.99
C GLY A 214 -17.60 -20.72 6.18
N PRO A 215 -18.94 -20.67 6.07
CA PRO A 215 -19.79 -20.46 7.24
C PRO A 215 -19.65 -21.59 8.26
N ALA A 216 -20.24 -21.39 9.44
CA ALA A 216 -20.51 -22.52 10.32
C ALA A 216 -21.34 -23.55 9.55
N GLY A 217 -20.94 -24.82 9.66
CA GLY A 217 -21.53 -25.91 8.92
C GLY A 217 -23.00 -26.12 9.28
N GLN A 218 -23.72 -26.82 8.42
CA GLN A 218 -25.15 -27.10 8.59
C GLN A 218 -25.39 -28.60 8.49
N MET A 219 -26.31 -29.10 9.31
CA MET A 219 -26.81 -30.47 9.23
C MET A 219 -28.32 -30.44 9.09
N TRP A 220 -28.86 -31.30 8.23
CA TRP A 220 -30.29 -31.44 8.04
C TRP A 220 -30.70 -32.87 7.77
N ASP A 221 -31.92 -33.21 8.18
CA ASP A 221 -32.58 -34.47 7.81
C ASP A 221 -33.37 -34.29 6.50
N SER A 222 -34.06 -35.33 6.02
CA SER A 222 -34.87 -35.29 4.79
C SER A 222 -36.38 -35.30 5.10
N ALA A 223 -36.83 -34.53 6.08
CA ALA A 223 -38.23 -34.50 6.50
C ALA A 223 -39.17 -33.77 5.50
N GLY A 224 -38.66 -32.78 4.77
CA GLY A 224 -39.38 -32.07 3.70
C GLY A 224 -39.76 -33.02 2.55
N ASP A 225 -38.86 -33.94 2.17
CA ASP A 225 -39.10 -34.99 1.16
C ASP A 225 -40.28 -35.92 1.51
N GLN A 226 -40.67 -35.99 2.79
CA GLN A 226 -41.81 -36.81 3.26
C GLN A 226 -43.14 -36.03 3.31
N ALA A 227 -43.16 -34.72 3.01
CA ALA A 227 -44.36 -33.90 3.10
C ALA A 227 -45.45 -34.37 2.12
N PRO A 228 -46.64 -34.80 2.59
CA PRO A 228 -47.67 -35.35 1.72
C PRO A 228 -48.30 -34.24 0.88
N ALA A 229 -48.07 -34.26 -0.44
CA ALA A 229 -48.61 -33.30 -1.40
C ALA A 229 -50.12 -33.07 -1.21
N ALA A 230 -50.48 -31.87 -0.73
CA ALA A 230 -51.86 -31.51 -0.44
C ALA A 230 -52.70 -31.51 -1.74
N GLN A 231 -53.89 -32.11 -1.69
CA GLN A 231 -54.60 -32.54 -2.89
C GLN A 231 -55.03 -31.41 -3.82
N GLN A 232 -54.63 -31.49 -5.09
CA GLN A 232 -55.08 -30.61 -6.16
C GLN A 232 -56.62 -30.60 -6.31
N THR A 233 -57.24 -29.43 -6.12
CA THR A 233 -58.55 -29.08 -6.69
C THR A 233 -58.56 -27.58 -7.03
N ARG A 234 -58.95 -27.11 -8.23
CA ARG A 234 -59.47 -27.83 -9.41
C ARG A 234 -59.28 -27.01 -10.70
N ALA A 235 -58.91 -27.71 -11.77
CA ALA A 235 -58.57 -27.21 -13.11
C ALA A 235 -59.43 -26.09 -13.76
N VAL A 236 -58.72 -25.21 -14.48
CA VAL A 236 -59.01 -24.82 -15.88
C VAL A 236 -57.73 -25.05 -16.71
N ALA A 237 -57.83 -25.16 -18.04
CA ALA A 237 -56.74 -25.68 -18.88
C ALA A 237 -56.27 -24.69 -19.96
N ALA A 238 -54.96 -24.48 -20.01
CA ALA A 238 -54.16 -24.02 -21.14
C ALA A 238 -52.77 -24.68 -21.01
N ASP A 239 -51.97 -24.70 -22.08
CA ASP A 239 -50.58 -25.20 -22.02
C ASP A 239 -49.70 -24.14 -21.33
N ASP A 240 -49.44 -24.33 -20.04
CA ASP A 240 -48.45 -23.58 -19.25
C ASP A 240 -47.14 -24.39 -19.25
N PRO A 241 -45.93 -23.78 -19.37
CA PRO A 241 -44.69 -24.53 -19.31
C PRO A 241 -44.61 -25.33 -18.01
N GLN A 242 -44.28 -26.61 -18.16
CA GLN A 242 -44.11 -27.53 -17.05
C GLN A 242 -43.16 -26.91 -16.02
N ASP A 243 -43.70 -26.63 -14.83
CA ASP A 243 -42.94 -26.23 -13.64
C ASP A 243 -41.66 -27.07 -13.57
N PRO A 244 -40.47 -26.46 -13.77
CA PRO A 244 -39.21 -27.15 -13.59
C PRO A 244 -38.99 -27.28 -12.09
N ALA A 245 -39.77 -28.18 -11.47
CA ALA A 245 -39.56 -28.65 -10.12
C ALA A 245 -38.08 -29.01 -10.01
N GLY A 246 -37.34 -28.16 -9.31
CA GLY A 246 -35.88 -28.24 -9.29
C GLY A 246 -35.47 -29.65 -8.88
N GLU A 247 -34.46 -30.19 -9.55
CA GLU A 247 -33.72 -31.31 -8.98
C GLU A 247 -33.21 -30.80 -7.63
N GLY A 248 -33.83 -31.27 -6.54
CA GLY A 248 -33.68 -30.65 -5.22
C GLY A 248 -32.20 -30.59 -4.85
N ASP A 249 -31.67 -29.37 -4.69
CA ASP A 249 -30.23 -29.14 -4.57
C ASP A 249 -29.72 -29.87 -3.33
N SER A 250 -29.02 -30.99 -3.55
CA SER A 250 -28.56 -31.86 -2.47
C SER A 250 -27.48 -31.22 -1.59
N THR A 251 -26.98 -30.03 -1.96
CA THR A 251 -26.07 -29.22 -1.15
C THR A 251 -26.79 -28.34 -0.11
N GLN A 252 -28.13 -28.29 -0.10
CA GLN A 252 -28.91 -27.38 0.75
C GLN A 252 -30.15 -28.05 1.40
N PRO A 253 -30.74 -27.45 2.47
CA PRO A 253 -32.00 -27.92 3.05
C PRO A 253 -33.21 -27.65 2.14
N GLY A 254 -34.15 -28.59 2.13
CA GLY A 254 -35.46 -28.45 1.52
C GLY A 254 -36.50 -27.84 2.49
N THR A 255 -37.57 -27.25 1.93
CA THR A 255 -38.63 -26.62 2.73
C THR A 255 -39.35 -27.63 3.63
N GLY A 256 -39.01 -27.62 4.92
CA GLY A 256 -39.60 -28.49 5.94
C GLY A 256 -38.65 -29.51 6.56
N ASP A 257 -37.37 -29.54 6.16
CA ASP A 257 -36.32 -30.32 6.83
C ASP A 257 -36.03 -29.77 8.24
N ALA A 258 -35.58 -30.63 9.15
CA ALA A 258 -35.09 -30.20 10.46
C ALA A 258 -33.59 -29.90 10.40
N THR A 259 -33.19 -28.68 10.77
CA THR A 259 -31.81 -28.17 10.62
C THR A 259 -31.09 -27.91 11.95
N ALA A 260 -29.77 -28.07 11.97
CA ALA A 260 -28.87 -27.67 13.05
C ALA A 260 -27.60 -27.00 12.50
N VAL A 261 -26.98 -26.13 13.29
CA VAL A 261 -25.71 -25.45 12.96
C VAL A 261 -24.56 -26.14 13.70
N LEU A 262 -23.47 -26.43 12.99
CA LEU A 262 -22.30 -27.13 13.50
C LEU A 262 -21.07 -26.22 13.50
N PRO A 263 -20.64 -25.70 14.67
CA PRO A 263 -19.44 -24.87 14.76
C PRO A 263 -18.17 -25.66 14.41
N VAL A 264 -17.34 -25.04 13.57
CA VAL A 264 -16.01 -25.53 13.19
C VAL A 264 -14.98 -25.11 14.26
N ARG A 265 -14.08 -26.02 14.61
CA ARG A 265 -12.89 -25.77 15.45
C ARG A 265 -11.63 -25.89 14.62
N VAL A 266 -10.69 -24.97 14.83
CA VAL A 266 -9.35 -25.02 14.22
C VAL A 266 -8.31 -25.12 15.34
N GLU A 267 -7.53 -26.20 15.37
CA GLU A 267 -6.52 -26.47 16.40
C GLU A 267 -5.22 -26.98 15.73
N GLY A 268 -4.31 -26.04 15.41
CA GLY A 268 -3.07 -26.35 14.69
C GLY A 268 -3.32 -26.74 13.23
N GLU A 269 -2.74 -27.86 12.79
CA GLU A 269 -2.91 -28.43 11.43
C GLU A 269 -4.20 -29.26 11.29
N ALA A 270 -5.22 -29.02 12.12
CA ALA A 270 -6.49 -29.76 12.12
C ALA A 270 -7.72 -28.85 12.18
N VAL A 271 -8.74 -29.21 11.40
CA VAL A 271 -10.09 -28.63 11.41
C VAL A 271 -11.06 -29.72 11.85
N SER A 272 -11.98 -29.43 12.78
CA SER A 272 -12.96 -30.42 13.23
C SER A 272 -14.35 -29.86 13.47
N VAL A 273 -15.35 -30.72 13.32
CA VAL A 273 -16.78 -30.42 13.44
C VAL A 273 -17.45 -31.48 14.34
N THR A 274 -18.34 -31.05 15.22
CA THR A 274 -19.13 -31.94 16.09
C THR A 274 -20.60 -31.91 15.66
N PRO A 275 -21.13 -32.98 15.02
CA PRO A 275 -22.54 -33.09 14.66
C PRO A 275 -23.48 -33.05 15.87
N ASP A 276 -24.65 -32.42 15.71
CA ASP A 276 -25.70 -32.41 16.72
C ASP A 276 -26.31 -33.81 16.90
N LEU A 277 -26.03 -34.45 18.05
CA LEU A 277 -26.45 -35.84 18.25
C LEU A 277 -27.96 -36.01 18.47
N ASP A 278 -28.70 -34.95 18.83
CA ASP A 278 -30.15 -35.01 19.00
C ASP A 278 -30.88 -34.93 17.65
N LEU A 279 -30.36 -34.19 16.67
CA LEU A 279 -30.82 -34.25 15.27
C LEU A 279 -30.28 -35.48 14.53
N LEU A 280 -29.00 -35.84 14.69
CA LEU A 280 -28.39 -36.98 13.96
C LEU A 280 -28.96 -38.35 14.38
N ARG A 281 -29.42 -38.49 15.63
CA ARG A 281 -29.89 -39.77 16.22
C ARG A 281 -31.30 -39.66 16.83
N GLY A 282 -32.03 -38.60 16.48
CA GLY A 282 -33.34 -38.26 17.04
C GLY A 282 -34.46 -39.25 16.67
N ALA A 283 -35.48 -39.32 17.52
CA ALA A 283 -36.65 -40.18 17.29
C ALA A 283 -37.60 -39.68 16.19
N GLY A 284 -37.35 -38.49 15.62
CA GLY A 284 -38.08 -37.91 14.49
C GLY A 284 -37.29 -37.81 13.19
N THR A 285 -35.98 -38.11 13.22
CA THR A 285 -35.02 -37.88 12.13
C THR A 285 -35.32 -38.74 10.90
N VAL A 286 -35.41 -38.12 9.73
CA VAL A 286 -35.62 -38.79 8.44
C VAL A 286 -34.29 -38.89 7.67
N TYR A 287 -33.84 -40.12 7.41
CA TYR A 287 -32.60 -40.36 6.65
C TYR A 287 -32.84 -40.30 5.12
N PRO A 288 -31.88 -39.82 4.32
CA PRO A 288 -30.50 -39.46 4.71
C PRO A 288 -30.42 -38.16 5.51
N VAL A 289 -29.45 -38.13 6.44
CA VAL A 289 -29.02 -36.89 7.10
C VAL A 289 -27.78 -36.38 6.37
N ARG A 290 -27.74 -35.09 6.07
CA ARG A 290 -26.64 -34.42 5.37
C ARG A 290 -25.89 -33.51 6.32
N ILE A 291 -24.56 -33.48 6.24
CA ILE A 291 -23.66 -32.65 7.05
C ILE A 291 -22.72 -31.89 6.10
N ASP A 292 -22.81 -30.56 6.05
CA ASP A 292 -22.00 -29.69 5.17
C ASP A 292 -21.21 -28.63 5.94
N PRO A 293 -19.87 -28.60 5.81
CA PRO A 293 -19.03 -27.45 6.15
C PRO A 293 -18.43 -26.80 4.88
N SER A 294 -19.27 -26.25 4.01
CA SER A 294 -18.87 -25.63 2.72
C SER A 294 -17.91 -24.43 2.84
N VAL A 295 -17.09 -24.18 1.79
CA VAL A 295 -16.04 -23.13 1.76
C VAL A 295 -15.85 -22.54 0.35
N GLY A 296 -15.73 -21.21 0.22
CA GLY A 296 -15.46 -20.53 -1.04
C GLY A 296 -14.74 -19.18 -0.91
N LEU A 297 -14.55 -18.49 -2.03
CA LEU A 297 -14.01 -17.12 -2.08
C LEU A 297 -14.93 -16.09 -1.39
N GLY A 298 -14.30 -15.05 -0.84
CA GLY A 298 -14.92 -13.73 -0.67
C GLY A 298 -14.40 -12.74 -1.73
N VAL A 299 -15.01 -12.68 -2.91
CA VAL A 299 -14.65 -11.70 -3.98
C VAL A 299 -15.78 -10.72 -4.31
N SER A 300 -17.01 -11.19 -4.29
CA SER A 300 -18.21 -10.38 -4.09
C SER A 300 -19.19 -11.21 -3.27
N GLU A 301 -19.76 -10.66 -2.21
CA GLU A 301 -20.75 -11.40 -1.43
C GLU A 301 -22.15 -11.10 -1.93
N ARG A 302 -22.89 -12.18 -2.24
CA ARG A 302 -24.32 -12.16 -2.52
C ARG A 302 -25.02 -13.17 -1.61
N SER A 303 -26.08 -12.72 -0.93
CA SER A 303 -26.82 -13.56 0.03
C SER A 303 -28.32 -13.30 -0.05
N VAL A 304 -29.10 -14.36 0.05
CA VAL A 304 -30.54 -14.30 0.36
C VAL A 304 -30.76 -14.81 1.78
N ILE A 305 -31.61 -14.12 2.54
CA ILE A 305 -31.94 -14.43 3.94
C ILE A 305 -33.45 -14.51 4.13
N SER A 306 -33.93 -15.52 4.86
CA SER A 306 -35.36 -15.79 5.07
C SER A 306 -35.79 -15.74 6.54
N SER A 307 -37.05 -15.33 6.77
CA SER A 307 -37.61 -15.08 8.11
C SER A 307 -37.94 -16.32 8.95
N ASP A 308 -37.89 -17.51 8.35
CA ASP A 308 -38.02 -18.81 9.02
C ASP A 308 -36.69 -19.31 9.60
N GLY A 309 -35.56 -18.79 9.10
CA GLY A 309 -34.20 -19.13 9.53
C GLY A 309 -33.26 -19.48 8.39
N ASP A 310 -33.81 -19.76 7.19
CA ASP A 310 -33.03 -20.18 6.04
C ASP A 310 -32.16 -19.06 5.45
N ARG A 311 -31.07 -19.46 4.80
CA ARG A 311 -30.08 -18.58 4.17
C ARG A 311 -29.48 -19.27 2.94
N TRP A 312 -29.15 -18.46 1.93
CA TRP A 312 -28.50 -18.90 0.70
C TRP A 312 -27.32 -17.95 0.43
N TRP A 313 -26.14 -18.35 0.89
CA TRP A 313 -24.87 -17.63 0.70
C TRP A 313 -24.23 -18.04 -0.63
N GLN A 314 -23.71 -17.07 -1.39
CA GLN A 314 -23.25 -17.25 -2.78
C GLN A 314 -24.27 -17.95 -3.69
N PHE A 315 -25.55 -17.59 -3.52
CA PHE A 315 -26.66 -18.12 -4.31
C PHE A 315 -26.42 -17.94 -5.83
N LYS A 316 -27.13 -18.75 -6.62
CA LYS A 316 -27.00 -18.81 -8.07
C LYS A 316 -28.37 -18.77 -8.73
N GLY A 317 -28.54 -17.90 -9.72
CA GLY A 317 -29.82 -17.70 -10.41
C GLY A 317 -30.87 -17.04 -9.52
N GLU A 318 -32.12 -17.07 -9.95
CA GLU A 318 -33.16 -16.22 -9.38
C GLU A 318 -33.70 -16.66 -8.00
N TYR A 319 -33.74 -15.71 -7.08
CA TYR A 319 -34.43 -15.84 -5.79
C TYR A 319 -35.40 -14.67 -5.61
N GLY A 320 -36.36 -14.82 -4.69
CA GLY A 320 -37.36 -13.79 -4.43
C GLY A 320 -37.03 -12.80 -3.32
N VAL A 321 -37.71 -11.64 -3.36
CA VAL A 321 -37.60 -10.52 -2.42
C VAL A 321 -39.01 -10.05 -2.04
N GLY A 322 -39.28 -9.85 -0.73
CA GLY A 322 -40.58 -9.42 -0.20
C GLY A 322 -41.25 -10.45 0.73
N LEU A 323 -42.58 -10.51 0.75
CA LEU A 323 -43.36 -11.55 1.43
C LEU A 323 -43.73 -12.69 0.46
N CYS A 324 -43.31 -13.92 0.77
CA CYS A 324 -43.82 -15.10 0.08
C CYS A 324 -45.03 -15.70 0.80
N GLY A 325 -46.18 -15.72 0.11
CA GLY A 325 -47.43 -16.24 0.64
C GLY A 325 -48.41 -16.64 -0.46
N ASN A 326 -49.65 -16.17 -0.35
CA ASN A 326 -50.74 -16.44 -1.29
C ASN A 326 -51.50 -15.15 -1.61
N ALA A 327 -51.56 -14.80 -2.89
CA ALA A 327 -52.39 -13.70 -3.41
C ALA A 327 -52.88 -14.02 -4.82
N ASP A 328 -54.04 -13.49 -5.18
CA ASP A 328 -54.57 -13.43 -6.57
C ASP A 328 -54.59 -14.76 -7.37
N GLY A 329 -54.59 -15.90 -6.66
CA GLY A 329 -54.63 -17.25 -7.22
C GLY A 329 -53.28 -17.99 -7.20
N TYR A 330 -52.18 -17.30 -6.88
CA TYR A 330 -50.83 -17.85 -6.83
C TYR A 330 -50.36 -18.07 -5.40
N TYR A 331 -49.60 -19.15 -5.19
CA TYR A 331 -48.99 -19.54 -3.92
C TYR A 331 -47.50 -19.79 -4.15
N CYS A 332 -46.63 -19.27 -3.29
CA CYS A 332 -45.20 -19.58 -3.31
C CYS A 332 -44.67 -20.24 -2.02
N GLY A 333 -45.40 -20.15 -0.90
CA GLY A 333 -44.87 -20.62 0.38
C GLY A 333 -45.74 -20.32 1.61
N ASN A 334 -45.25 -20.77 2.78
CA ASN A 334 -46.00 -20.78 4.03
C ASN A 334 -46.00 -19.45 4.82
N GLY A 335 -45.63 -18.32 4.22
CA GLY A 335 -45.70 -17.00 4.86
C GLY A 335 -44.36 -16.43 5.35
N TYR A 336 -43.24 -16.82 4.74
CA TYR A 336 -41.90 -16.30 5.04
C TYR A 336 -41.56 -15.07 4.20
N LYS A 337 -40.51 -14.33 4.58
CA LYS A 337 -40.06 -13.10 3.90
C LYS A 337 -38.58 -13.22 3.51
N ASN A 338 -38.22 -12.73 2.33
CA ASN A 338 -36.85 -12.73 1.81
C ASN A 338 -36.32 -11.33 1.50
N ARG A 339 -35.00 -11.17 1.65
CA ARG A 339 -34.21 -10.01 1.22
C ARG A 339 -32.93 -10.46 0.51
N MET A 340 -32.44 -9.63 -0.42
CA MET A 340 -31.19 -9.84 -1.15
C MET A 340 -30.14 -8.80 -0.77
N LEU A 341 -28.87 -9.19 -0.74
CA LEU A 341 -27.73 -8.31 -0.51
C LEU A 341 -26.62 -8.52 -1.56
N TYR A 342 -25.88 -7.45 -1.89
CA TYR A 342 -24.75 -7.41 -2.81
C TYR A 342 -23.64 -6.49 -2.25
N GLU A 343 -22.35 -6.86 -2.31
CA GLU A 343 -21.25 -6.09 -1.68
C GLU A 343 -20.04 -5.81 -2.62
N LEU A 344 -19.79 -4.55 -3.01
CA LEU A 344 -18.76 -4.12 -4.00
C LEU A 344 -17.46 -3.52 -3.38
N SER A 345 -16.42 -3.30 -4.19
CA SER A 345 -15.05 -2.86 -3.78
C SER A 345 -14.45 -1.68 -4.62
N PRO A 346 -13.41 -0.95 -4.14
CA PRO A 346 -13.04 0.40 -4.61
C PRO A 346 -12.12 0.55 -5.82
N SER A 347 -11.50 -0.52 -6.29
CA SER A 347 -10.08 -0.52 -6.72
C SER A 347 -9.73 0.15 -8.07
N GLN A 348 -10.51 1.14 -8.52
CA GLN A 348 -10.28 1.91 -9.74
C GLN A 348 -10.64 3.41 -9.61
N LEU A 349 -10.78 3.94 -8.39
CA LEU A 349 -11.26 5.30 -8.14
C LEU A 349 -10.33 6.21 -7.31
N ALA A 350 -9.31 5.66 -6.66
CA ALA A 350 -8.50 6.39 -5.67
C ALA A 350 -7.69 7.55 -6.27
N GLY A 351 -7.57 8.65 -5.52
CA GLY A 351 -6.77 9.83 -5.90
C GLY A 351 -7.41 10.72 -6.96
N LYS A 352 -8.63 10.41 -7.42
CA LYS A 352 -9.30 11.13 -8.51
C LYS A 352 -10.56 11.90 -8.04
N TYR A 353 -10.79 13.10 -8.58
CA TYR A 353 -11.90 13.99 -8.19
C TYR A 353 -13.22 13.66 -8.91
N ILE A 354 -14.20 13.08 -8.20
CA ILE A 354 -15.40 12.46 -8.82
C ILE A 354 -16.48 13.42 -9.29
N LEU A 355 -17.16 13.03 -10.38
CA LEU A 355 -18.08 13.87 -11.16
C LEU A 355 -19.53 13.34 -11.26
N ASP A 356 -19.83 12.02 -11.26
CA ASP A 356 -21.20 11.44 -11.29
C ASP A 356 -21.27 9.92 -10.95
N ALA A 357 -22.47 9.31 -10.74
CA ALA A 357 -22.63 7.85 -10.44
C ALA A 357 -24.04 7.21 -10.70
N THR A 358 -24.15 5.86 -10.85
CA THR A 358 -25.42 5.07 -11.03
C THR A 358 -25.26 3.56 -10.70
N PHE A 359 -26.29 2.87 -10.15
CA PHE A 359 -26.36 1.41 -9.88
C PHE A 359 -27.54 0.70 -10.60
N ARG A 360 -27.48 -0.61 -10.86
CA ARG A 360 -28.61 -1.39 -11.43
C ARG A 360 -28.67 -2.89 -11.09
N ALA A 361 -29.88 -3.47 -11.11
CA ALA A 361 -30.15 -4.90 -10.93
C ALA A 361 -31.23 -5.42 -11.92
N PHE A 362 -31.29 -6.73 -12.20
CA PHE A 362 -32.15 -7.32 -13.25
C PHE A 362 -33.36 -8.06 -12.66
N GLU A 363 -34.59 -7.60 -12.95
CA GLU A 363 -35.85 -8.21 -12.47
C GLU A 363 -36.35 -9.27 -13.46
N THR A 364 -36.44 -10.53 -13.00
CA THR A 364 -36.81 -11.71 -13.80
C THR A 364 -38.27 -12.13 -13.64
N TRP A 365 -38.95 -11.72 -12.57
CA TRP A 365 -40.35 -12.10 -12.30
C TRP A 365 -41.03 -11.16 -11.29
N SER A 366 -42.35 -10.98 -11.42
CA SER A 366 -43.18 -10.27 -10.45
C SER A 366 -44.52 -10.96 -10.17
N PHE A 367 -45.07 -10.75 -8.97
CA PHE A 367 -46.29 -11.44 -8.54
C PHE A 367 -47.55 -10.99 -9.28
N ASN A 368 -47.63 -9.73 -9.72
CA ASN A 368 -48.76 -9.18 -10.48
C ASN A 368 -48.31 -8.10 -11.49
N CYS A 369 -49.22 -7.70 -12.40
CA CYS A 369 -48.92 -6.72 -13.45
C CYS A 369 -48.84 -5.26 -12.96
N ASP A 370 -49.32 -4.97 -11.75
CA ASP A 370 -49.27 -3.62 -11.20
C ASP A 370 -47.86 -3.30 -10.71
N ALA A 371 -47.42 -2.05 -10.89
CA ALA A 371 -46.11 -1.62 -10.40
C ALA A 371 -46.11 -1.56 -8.87
N HIS A 372 -45.07 -2.17 -8.26
CA HIS A 372 -44.79 -2.10 -6.83
C HIS A 372 -43.38 -1.56 -6.60
N TRP A 373 -43.22 -0.86 -5.48
CA TRP A 373 -41.95 -0.24 -5.10
C TRP A 373 -40.94 -1.26 -4.57
N VAL A 374 -39.74 -1.23 -5.15
CA VAL A 374 -38.53 -1.82 -4.58
C VAL A 374 -37.62 -0.69 -4.10
N ASP A 375 -37.05 -0.83 -2.90
CA ASP A 375 -36.05 0.08 -2.36
C ASP A 375 -34.65 -0.51 -2.59
N LEU A 376 -33.71 0.29 -3.09
CA LEU A 376 -32.27 0.06 -2.99
C LEU A 376 -31.75 0.87 -1.81
N VAL A 377 -31.32 0.19 -0.76
CA VAL A 377 -30.78 0.84 0.44
C VAL A 377 -29.33 0.45 0.68
N ARG A 378 -28.54 1.38 1.20
CA ARG A 378 -27.22 1.05 1.77
C ARG A 378 -27.43 0.31 3.08
N THR A 379 -26.67 -0.75 3.30
CA THR A 379 -26.58 -1.42 4.61
C THR A 379 -25.15 -1.45 5.08
N ASP A 380 -24.97 -1.80 6.34
CA ASP A 380 -23.70 -2.33 6.83
C ASP A 380 -23.24 -3.54 6.00
N ASN A 381 -21.97 -3.87 6.15
CA ASN A 381 -21.34 -5.09 5.65
C ASN A 381 -22.15 -6.36 5.96
N MET A 382 -22.00 -7.38 5.11
CA MET A 382 -22.44 -8.74 5.44
C MET A 382 -21.27 -9.62 5.92
N SER A 383 -21.59 -10.82 6.43
CA SER A 383 -20.61 -11.82 6.82
C SER A 383 -21.19 -13.23 6.74
N GLU A 384 -20.35 -14.25 6.92
CA GLU A 384 -20.77 -15.64 7.07
C GLU A 384 -21.75 -15.87 8.26
N GLY A 385 -21.80 -14.91 9.19
CA GLY A 385 -22.73 -14.85 10.32
C GLY A 385 -24.09 -14.21 10.02
N THR A 386 -24.29 -13.54 8.87
CA THR A 386 -25.55 -12.82 8.57
C THR A 386 -26.76 -13.76 8.56
N ARG A 387 -27.87 -13.31 9.18
CA ARG A 387 -29.17 -13.99 9.26
C ARG A 387 -30.29 -12.95 9.11
N TRP A 388 -31.53 -13.40 8.95
CA TRP A 388 -32.71 -12.52 8.98
C TRP A 388 -32.77 -11.69 10.29
N PRO A 389 -33.09 -10.38 10.24
CA PRO A 389 -33.59 -9.60 9.10
C PRO A 389 -32.51 -8.98 8.18
N GLY A 390 -31.23 -9.28 8.43
CA GLY A 390 -30.08 -8.73 7.72
C GLY A 390 -29.28 -7.71 8.54
N PRO A 391 -28.18 -7.16 7.98
CA PRO A 391 -27.48 -6.01 8.53
C PRO A 391 -28.41 -4.79 8.55
N LYS A 392 -27.99 -3.73 9.25
CA LYS A 392 -28.84 -2.56 9.44
C LYS A 392 -28.93 -1.72 8.17
N ILE A 393 -30.08 -1.09 7.98
CA ILE A 393 -30.36 -0.16 6.89
C ILE A 393 -29.92 1.24 7.31
N LEU A 394 -29.20 1.92 6.41
CA LEU A 394 -28.46 3.15 6.70
C LEU A 394 -29.06 4.37 6.00
N ASP A 395 -29.21 4.26 4.68
CA ASP A 395 -29.57 5.36 3.79
C ASP A 395 -30.27 4.84 2.52
N LEU A 396 -31.04 5.70 1.86
CA LEU A 396 -31.72 5.38 0.60
C LEU A 396 -30.79 5.73 -0.57
N MET A 397 -30.50 4.73 -1.40
CA MET A 397 -29.68 4.91 -2.61
C MET A 397 -30.55 5.08 -3.85
N GLY A 398 -31.78 4.58 -3.78
CA GLY A 398 -32.93 5.04 -4.56
C GLY A 398 -34.12 4.09 -4.42
N ASP A 399 -35.32 4.52 -4.84
CA ASP A 399 -36.47 3.62 -4.96
C ASP A 399 -37.10 3.67 -6.35
N ARG A 400 -37.68 2.55 -6.81
CA ARG A 400 -38.25 2.48 -8.17
C ARG A 400 -39.55 1.67 -8.13
N ASN A 401 -40.59 2.21 -8.79
CA ASN A 401 -41.92 1.60 -8.88
C ASN A 401 -42.07 0.84 -10.20
N VAL A 402 -41.95 -0.48 -10.17
CA VAL A 402 -41.73 -1.32 -11.37
C VAL A 402 -42.52 -2.62 -11.34
N SER A 403 -42.69 -3.27 -12.49
CA SER A 403 -43.11 -4.67 -12.60
C SER A 403 -42.64 -5.26 -13.94
N TYR A 404 -41.79 -6.28 -13.89
CA TYR A 404 -41.12 -6.91 -15.01
C TYR A 404 -41.15 -8.45 -14.89
N GLY A 405 -40.79 -9.16 -15.96
CA GLY A 405 -40.68 -10.63 -15.94
C GLY A 405 -41.98 -11.44 -15.94
N ARG A 406 -43.15 -10.83 -16.20
CA ARG A 406 -44.40 -11.57 -16.45
C ARG A 406 -44.70 -11.81 -17.94
N GLY A 407 -43.98 -11.13 -18.83
CA GLY A 407 -44.15 -11.19 -20.27
C GLY A 407 -45.59 -10.92 -20.71
N ASP A 408 -46.09 -11.74 -21.63
CA ASP A 408 -47.43 -11.63 -22.23
C ASP A 408 -48.59 -12.00 -21.26
N ASN A 409 -48.30 -12.32 -20.00
CA ASN A 409 -49.33 -12.45 -18.95
C ASN A 409 -49.88 -11.09 -18.46
N CYS A 410 -49.36 -9.99 -19.02
CA CYS A 410 -49.77 -8.61 -18.75
C CYS A 410 -50.04 -7.86 -20.07
N ASP A 411 -50.91 -6.85 -20.02
CA ASP A 411 -51.20 -5.93 -21.14
C ASP A 411 -50.97 -4.48 -20.68
N PRO A 412 -49.91 -3.79 -21.16
CA PRO A 412 -48.89 -4.28 -22.10
C PRO A 412 -47.99 -5.37 -21.50
N SER A 413 -47.34 -6.13 -22.38
CA SER A 413 -46.37 -7.17 -22.02
C SER A 413 -45.20 -6.62 -21.20
N GLN A 414 -44.82 -7.34 -20.14
CA GLN A 414 -43.80 -6.93 -19.16
C GLN A 414 -42.61 -7.91 -19.17
N PRO A 415 -41.70 -7.82 -20.15
CA PRO A 415 -40.49 -8.66 -20.18
C PRO A 415 -39.53 -8.30 -19.04
N ASP A 416 -38.55 -9.17 -18.81
CA ASP A 416 -37.42 -9.01 -17.91
C ASP A 416 -36.66 -7.71 -18.21
N HIS A 417 -36.22 -6.95 -17.19
CA HIS A 417 -35.60 -5.65 -17.40
C HIS A 417 -34.66 -5.22 -16.27
N TRP A 418 -33.73 -4.32 -16.60
CA TRP A 418 -32.89 -3.63 -15.61
C TRP A 418 -33.69 -2.56 -14.85
N VAL A 419 -33.53 -2.54 -13.54
CA VAL A 419 -33.98 -1.47 -12.64
C VAL A 419 -32.74 -0.61 -12.32
N GLU A 420 -32.73 0.65 -12.77
CA GLU A 420 -31.60 1.57 -12.60
C GLU A 420 -31.89 2.60 -11.49
N PHE A 421 -30.91 2.82 -10.61
CA PHE A 421 -30.96 3.65 -9.41
C PHE A 421 -29.85 4.71 -9.47
N ASN A 422 -30.23 5.97 -9.30
CA ASN A 422 -29.41 7.16 -9.53
C ASN A 422 -30.06 8.35 -8.84
N ASP A 423 -29.27 9.33 -8.39
CA ASP A 423 -29.80 10.49 -7.67
C ASP A 423 -30.80 11.30 -8.51
N ASN A 424 -32.03 11.41 -8.02
CA ASN A 424 -33.06 12.29 -8.54
C ASN A 424 -32.90 13.71 -7.96
N PRO A 425 -32.61 14.75 -8.77
CA PRO A 425 -32.48 16.12 -8.27
C PRO A 425 -33.75 16.73 -7.63
N THR A 426 -34.88 16.02 -7.61
CA THR A 426 -36.10 16.43 -6.88
C THR A 426 -36.35 15.70 -5.57
N GLU A 427 -35.64 14.61 -5.28
CA GLU A 427 -35.79 13.77 -4.08
C GLU A 427 -34.44 13.77 -3.32
N PRO A 428 -34.25 14.72 -2.38
CA PRO A 428 -32.93 15.04 -1.79
C PRO A 428 -32.47 14.03 -0.72
N ASP A 429 -33.12 12.88 -0.65
CA ASP A 429 -32.81 11.72 0.17
C ASP A 429 -32.21 10.55 -0.64
N GLU A 430 -32.02 10.69 -1.96
CA GLU A 430 -31.13 9.82 -2.75
C GLU A 430 -29.70 10.42 -2.78
N ASN A 431 -28.69 9.65 -2.34
CA ASN A 431 -27.32 10.16 -2.07
C ASN A 431 -26.16 9.46 -2.82
N LEU A 432 -26.43 8.60 -3.80
CA LEU A 432 -25.46 7.70 -4.44
C LEU A 432 -24.23 8.43 -4.99
N LYS A 433 -24.36 9.61 -5.63
CA LYS A 433 -23.21 10.39 -6.12
C LYS A 433 -22.32 10.88 -4.99
N SER A 434 -22.93 11.28 -3.87
CA SER A 434 -22.22 11.64 -2.64
C SER A 434 -21.47 10.43 -2.11
N THR A 435 -22.14 9.28 -2.01
CA THR A 435 -21.63 7.98 -1.56
C THR A 435 -20.51 7.42 -2.45
N VAL A 436 -20.50 7.76 -3.75
CA VAL A 436 -19.47 7.33 -4.71
C VAL A 436 -18.32 8.31 -4.87
N ARG A 437 -18.54 9.65 -4.84
CA ARG A 437 -17.41 10.58 -4.58
C ARG A 437 -16.75 10.24 -3.27
N SER A 438 -17.58 9.84 -2.30
CA SER A 438 -17.15 9.12 -1.13
C SER A 438 -16.18 8.01 -1.51
N PHE A 439 -16.60 6.87 -2.08
CA PHE A 439 -15.76 5.78 -2.63
C PHE A 439 -14.36 6.15 -3.17
N ALA A 440 -14.24 7.23 -3.93
CA ALA A 440 -13.01 7.64 -4.58
C ALA A 440 -12.08 8.55 -3.77
N ASP A 441 -12.63 9.62 -3.17
CA ASP A 441 -11.90 10.47 -2.23
C ASP A 441 -11.39 9.60 -1.08
N GLY A 442 -12.26 8.65 -0.69
CA GLY A 442 -11.86 7.49 0.06
C GLY A 442 -12.93 6.43 0.36
N LYS A 443 -14.28 6.66 0.64
CA LYS A 443 -15.03 6.93 1.93
C LYS A 443 -15.88 6.01 2.83
N ILE A 444 -16.67 5.07 2.35
CA ILE A 444 -17.73 4.38 3.11
C ILE A 444 -17.46 2.88 3.09
N LYS A 445 -16.36 2.52 3.76
CA LYS A 445 -15.90 1.15 4.04
C LYS A 445 -16.30 0.23 2.83
N ARG A 446 -17.26 -0.73 2.87
CA ARG A 446 -17.59 -1.63 1.70
C ARG A 446 -19.00 -1.30 1.24
N LEU A 447 -19.29 -1.45 -0.06
CA LEU A 447 -20.57 -0.99 -0.61
C LEU A 447 -21.60 -2.10 -0.60
N THR A 448 -22.23 -2.32 0.57
CA THR A 448 -23.36 -3.24 0.68
C THR A 448 -24.66 -2.54 0.27
N PHE A 449 -25.29 -3.08 -0.75
CA PHE A 449 -26.66 -2.74 -1.14
C PHE A 449 -27.61 -3.88 -0.77
N MET A 450 -28.76 -3.54 -0.19
CA MET A 450 -29.87 -4.47 0.02
C MET A 450 -31.03 -4.12 -0.91
N LEU A 451 -31.56 -5.11 -1.62
CA LEU A 451 -32.85 -5.03 -2.30
C LEU A 451 -33.95 -5.56 -1.37
N LYS A 452 -34.99 -4.75 -1.17
CA LYS A 452 -36.19 -5.09 -0.39
C LYS A 452 -37.45 -4.53 -1.05
N ALA A 453 -38.56 -5.27 -0.94
CA ALA A 453 -39.88 -4.72 -1.25
C ALA A 453 -40.22 -3.57 -0.27
N LYS A 454 -40.89 -2.51 -0.73
CA LYS A 454 -41.24 -1.38 0.15
C LYS A 454 -42.27 -1.77 1.22
N ASP A 455 -43.28 -2.56 0.84
CA ASP A 455 -44.19 -3.24 1.77
C ASP A 455 -43.97 -4.76 1.73
N GLU A 456 -43.26 -5.28 2.73
CA GLU A 456 -43.02 -6.70 2.95
C GLU A 456 -44.21 -7.40 3.65
N ASN A 457 -45.44 -6.88 3.56
CA ASN A 457 -46.64 -7.49 4.16
C ASN A 457 -47.77 -7.75 3.13
N ASP A 458 -47.66 -7.22 1.90
CA ASP A 458 -48.43 -7.72 0.76
C ASP A 458 -47.57 -8.70 -0.04
N ALA A 459 -48.12 -9.88 -0.35
CA ALA A 459 -47.46 -10.86 -1.22
C ALA A 459 -47.37 -10.38 -2.68
N ARG A 460 -48.19 -9.39 -3.09
CA ARG A 460 -48.09 -8.76 -4.42
C ARG A 460 -46.77 -8.03 -4.66
N SER A 461 -46.13 -7.54 -3.59
CA SER A 461 -44.83 -6.88 -3.66
C SER A 461 -43.67 -7.83 -3.99
N TRP A 462 -43.91 -9.15 -4.06
CA TRP A 462 -42.86 -10.14 -4.28
C TRP A 462 -42.35 -10.13 -5.72
N LYS A 463 -41.03 -10.03 -5.85
CA LYS A 463 -40.28 -9.99 -7.12
C LYS A 463 -39.15 -11.01 -7.07
N ARG A 464 -38.68 -11.46 -8.24
CA ARG A 464 -37.42 -12.22 -8.37
C ARG A 464 -36.39 -11.41 -9.14
N PHE A 465 -35.13 -11.57 -8.76
CA PHE A 465 -33.98 -10.93 -9.41
C PHE A 465 -32.89 -11.96 -9.64
N ASP A 466 -32.07 -11.73 -10.68
CA ASP A 466 -30.90 -12.55 -11.01
C ASP A 466 -29.63 -12.07 -10.27
N ASP A 467 -28.56 -12.88 -10.25
CA ASP A 467 -27.37 -12.67 -9.40
C ASP A 467 -26.38 -11.55 -9.84
N ASN A 468 -26.74 -10.72 -10.82
CA ASN A 468 -25.80 -10.14 -11.79
C ASN A 468 -25.66 -8.58 -11.83
N ALA A 469 -25.97 -7.87 -10.74
CA ALA A 469 -26.02 -6.39 -10.62
C ALA A 469 -24.72 -5.60 -10.96
N GLU A 470 -24.82 -4.26 -11.13
CA GLU A 470 -23.76 -3.38 -11.67
C GLU A 470 -23.74 -1.91 -11.14
N LEU A 471 -22.60 -1.19 -11.25
CA LEU A 471 -22.33 0.21 -10.81
C LEU A 471 -21.50 1.03 -11.84
N LYS A 472 -21.63 2.37 -11.93
CA LYS A 472 -20.97 3.29 -12.93
C LYS A 472 -20.54 4.69 -12.36
N VAL A 473 -19.40 5.31 -12.79
CA VAL A 473 -18.71 6.50 -12.15
C VAL A 473 -17.77 7.39 -13.09
N ASN A 474 -17.36 8.65 -12.76
CA ASN A 474 -16.44 9.60 -13.53
C ASN A 474 -15.39 10.47 -12.69
N TYR A 475 -14.20 10.99 -13.17
CA TYR A 475 -13.03 11.53 -12.33
C TYR A 475 -11.99 12.67 -12.80
N ALA A 476 -11.01 13.23 -11.95
CA ALA A 476 -9.87 14.24 -12.24
C ALA A 476 -8.61 14.44 -11.21
N HIS A 477 -7.61 15.43 -11.29
CA HIS A 477 -6.12 15.39 -10.82
C HIS A 477 -5.41 16.55 -9.90
N GLN A 478 -4.02 16.67 -9.69
CA GLN A 478 -3.26 17.58 -8.67
C GLN A 478 -1.64 17.92 -8.74
N PRO A 479 -0.97 18.89 -7.97
CA PRO A 479 0.46 19.47 -8.11
C PRO A 479 1.52 19.78 -6.90
N GLY A 480 2.85 20.21 -7.09
CA GLY A 480 4.04 20.14 -6.11
C GLY A 480 5.37 21.06 -6.13
N VAL A 481 6.65 20.55 -6.04
CA VAL A 481 7.88 21.04 -5.21
C VAL A 481 9.33 21.35 -5.91
N PRO A 482 10.40 22.04 -5.35
CA PRO A 482 11.66 22.55 -6.08
C PRO A 482 13.15 22.11 -5.77
N THR A 483 14.18 22.49 -6.61
CA THR A 483 15.66 22.09 -6.56
C THR A 483 16.80 23.11 -7.06
N ASN A 484 18.11 22.69 -7.11
CA ASN A 484 19.44 23.28 -7.60
C ASN A 484 19.98 24.71 -7.21
N VAL A 485 21.25 24.92 -6.74
CA VAL A 485 21.84 26.27 -6.33
C VAL A 485 23.43 26.36 -6.30
N GLY A 486 24.18 27.51 -6.32
CA GLY A 486 25.64 27.59 -5.91
C GLY A 486 26.67 28.72 -6.35
N VAL A 487 28.03 28.52 -6.40
CA VAL A 487 29.17 29.57 -6.51
C VAL A 487 30.48 29.25 -7.34
N VAL A 488 31.08 30.18 -8.13
CA VAL A 488 32.29 29.96 -9.02
C VAL A 488 33.67 30.57 -8.56
N PRO A 489 34.84 29.90 -8.72
CA PRO A 489 36.17 30.30 -8.16
C PRO A 489 37.20 30.96 -9.13
N GLY A 490 36.84 31.35 -10.35
CA GLY A 490 37.83 31.85 -11.32
C GLY A 490 37.25 32.49 -12.58
N ASN A 491 37.92 32.30 -13.73
CA ASN A 491 37.42 32.72 -15.05
C ASN A 491 36.55 31.66 -15.75
N GLY A 492 36.35 30.49 -15.13
CA GLY A 492 35.47 29.45 -15.66
C GLY A 492 34.00 29.69 -15.34
N SER A 493 33.16 28.69 -15.65
CA SER A 493 31.76 28.61 -15.24
C SER A 493 31.48 27.45 -14.29
N THR A 494 32.44 26.54 -14.07
CA THR A 494 32.31 25.45 -13.10
C THR A 494 32.20 26.02 -11.70
N SER A 495 31.10 25.68 -11.05
CA SER A 495 30.69 26.18 -9.76
C SER A 495 31.01 25.12 -8.69
N TYR A 496 31.30 25.55 -7.45
CA TYR A 496 31.96 24.78 -6.41
C TYR A 496 31.82 25.43 -5.01
N CYS A 497 31.94 24.62 -3.97
CA CYS A 497 31.73 25.06 -2.59
C CYS A 497 32.21 24.06 -1.52
N ARG A 498 32.86 24.48 -0.43
CA ARG A 498 33.53 23.53 0.50
C ARG A 498 33.02 23.58 1.95
N THR A 499 32.85 22.45 2.69
CA THR A 499 32.02 22.27 3.95
C THR A 499 32.58 21.54 5.28
N SER A 500 33.47 22.13 6.12
CA SER A 500 34.57 21.61 7.00
C SER A 500 35.39 22.79 7.53
N SER A 501 36.71 22.85 7.36
CA SER A 501 37.49 23.93 8.02
C SER A 501 38.86 24.30 7.44
N THR A 502 39.54 23.40 6.73
CA THR A 502 41.02 23.39 6.74
C THR A 502 41.74 23.33 5.38
N ASP A 503 41.06 22.93 4.31
CA ASP A 503 41.53 22.96 2.92
C ASP A 503 40.46 23.68 2.07
N PRO A 504 40.48 25.02 2.05
CA PRO A 504 39.55 25.79 1.23
C PRO A 504 39.90 25.68 -0.24
N LEU A 505 38.89 25.81 -1.10
CA LEU A 505 39.09 25.93 -2.54
C LEU A 505 39.97 27.14 -2.83
N MET A 506 41.13 26.94 -3.46
CA MET A 506 42.06 28.01 -3.84
C MET A 506 41.57 28.75 -5.09
N VAL A 507 40.94 29.89 -4.86
CA VAL A 507 40.45 30.87 -5.82
C VAL A 507 41.61 31.77 -6.25
N THR A 508 41.66 32.21 -7.52
CA THR A 508 42.71 33.11 -8.04
C THR A 508 42.16 34.49 -8.46
N ARG A 509 41.05 34.94 -7.83
CA ARG A 509 40.20 36.10 -8.19
C ARG A 509 39.33 36.58 -7.01
N VAL A 510 38.54 37.65 -7.20
CA VAL A 510 37.84 38.39 -6.12
C VAL A 510 36.30 38.61 -6.31
N ASP A 511 35.58 37.93 -7.23
CA ASP A 511 34.14 38.24 -7.58
C ASP A 511 33.26 37.12 -8.29
N PRO A 512 32.19 36.52 -7.65
CA PRO A 512 31.41 35.29 -8.11
C PRO A 512 29.85 35.35 -8.49
N MET A 513 29.09 34.20 -8.63
CA MET A 513 27.79 33.90 -9.41
C MET A 513 26.80 32.74 -8.88
N VAL A 514 25.51 32.46 -9.37
CA VAL A 514 24.37 31.56 -8.78
C VAL A 514 23.22 30.85 -9.70
N GLN A 515 22.32 29.86 -9.24
CA GLN A 515 21.19 29.05 -9.99
C GLN A 515 19.85 28.52 -9.23
N ALA A 516 18.76 27.90 -9.86
CA ALA A 516 17.40 27.36 -9.28
C ALA A 516 16.37 26.43 -10.14
N ARG A 517 15.45 25.49 -9.63
CA ARG A 517 14.39 24.55 -10.30
C ARG A 517 13.03 24.08 -9.51
N VAL A 518 12.03 23.25 -10.04
CA VAL A 518 10.52 22.97 -9.68
C VAL A 518 9.79 21.57 -10.07
N GLN A 519 8.55 21.12 -9.57
CA GLN A 519 7.70 19.80 -9.77
C GLN A 519 6.09 19.69 -9.46
N THR A 520 5.29 18.57 -9.73
CA THR A 520 3.79 18.25 -9.42
C THR A 520 3.40 17.26 -8.23
N LYS A 521 2.17 16.65 -8.09
CA LYS A 521 1.65 15.90 -6.87
C LYS A 521 1.33 14.39 -6.97
N VAL A 522 0.58 13.90 -7.98
CA VAL A 522 0.28 12.45 -8.06
C VAL A 522 1.62 11.70 -8.17
N GLU A 523 1.74 10.53 -7.55
CA GLU A 523 3.04 9.85 -7.51
C GLU A 523 3.58 9.58 -8.92
N ALA A 524 4.85 9.96 -9.12
CA ALA A 524 5.49 9.82 -10.41
C ALA A 524 5.57 8.35 -10.85
N HIS A 525 5.48 8.17 -12.17
CA HIS A 525 5.76 6.95 -12.93
C HIS A 525 4.60 6.01 -13.26
N LEU A 526 3.35 6.33 -12.92
CA LEU A 526 2.23 6.00 -13.82
C LEU A 526 2.17 7.10 -14.89
N GLY A 527 2.36 6.73 -16.16
CA GLY A 527 2.63 7.67 -17.25
C GLY A 527 1.40 8.43 -17.77
N ASP A 528 1.64 9.64 -18.27
CA ASP A 528 0.78 10.47 -19.12
C ASP A 528 -0.32 11.36 -18.47
N GLU A 529 -0.16 11.82 -17.21
CA GLU A 529 -0.94 12.94 -16.60
C GLU A 529 -0.15 14.30 -16.58
N GLU A 530 -0.74 15.51 -16.80
CA GLU A 530 0.02 16.80 -16.99
C GLU A 530 -0.51 18.12 -16.26
N GLY A 531 0.38 19.13 -15.93
CA GLY A 531 0.18 20.27 -14.93
C GLY A 531 0.85 21.72 -15.08
N SER A 532 1.49 22.38 -14.04
CA SER A 532 1.95 23.86 -13.93
C SER A 532 3.01 24.32 -12.79
N LEU A 533 3.94 25.38 -12.90
CA LEU A 533 5.13 25.78 -11.95
C LEU A 533 5.77 27.29 -11.80
N GLN A 534 6.78 27.64 -10.87
CA GLN A 534 7.40 29.05 -10.53
C GLN A 534 8.81 29.21 -9.68
N ALA A 535 9.50 30.37 -9.32
CA ALA A 535 10.88 30.51 -8.59
C ALA A 535 11.42 31.86 -7.84
N GLU A 536 12.57 31.90 -7.04
CA GLU A 536 13.16 33.03 -6.13
C GLU A 536 14.74 33.01 -5.73
N TYR A 537 15.42 33.99 -5.00
CA TYR A 537 16.89 34.08 -4.53
C TYR A 537 17.38 34.97 -3.26
N ILE A 538 18.54 34.72 -2.49
CA ILE A 538 19.30 35.58 -1.40
C ILE A 538 20.86 35.26 -1.09
N VAL A 539 21.79 36.13 -0.49
CA VAL A 539 23.32 35.94 -0.20
C VAL A 539 24.10 36.64 1.05
N GLU A 540 25.31 36.18 1.60
CA GLU A 540 26.20 36.74 2.76
C GLU A 540 27.82 36.54 2.85
N ARG A 541 28.63 37.00 3.91
CA ARG A 541 30.17 36.98 4.18
C ARG A 541 30.75 36.63 5.64
N GLY A 542 32.04 36.17 5.90
CA GLY A 542 32.83 36.36 7.21
C GLY A 542 34.28 35.79 7.53
N ASP A 543 35.40 36.50 7.27
CA ASP A 543 36.81 36.16 7.69
C ASP A 543 37.51 37.22 8.59
N ASP A 544 36.90 38.39 8.73
CA ASP A 544 37.35 39.57 9.47
C ASP A 544 36.47 39.91 10.69
N ALA A 545 35.22 39.44 10.67
CA ALA A 545 34.21 39.63 11.70
C ALA A 545 33.16 38.50 11.66
N ALA A 546 32.06 38.65 12.40
CA ALA A 546 30.91 37.76 12.34
C ALA A 546 30.06 37.95 11.05
N TRP A 547 29.25 36.95 10.73
CA TRP A 547 28.54 36.83 9.44
C TRP A 547 27.40 37.85 9.24
N HIS A 548 27.23 38.35 8.00
CA HIS A 548 26.22 39.37 7.63
C HIS A 548 25.87 39.43 6.11
N GLN A 549 24.62 39.80 5.78
CA GLN A 549 23.94 39.73 4.44
C GLN A 549 24.27 40.83 3.40
N VAL A 550 23.98 40.56 2.11
CA VAL A 550 23.87 41.57 1.01
C VAL A 550 22.64 41.62 0.05
N TRP A 551 21.93 40.55 -0.36
CA TRP A 551 21.21 40.56 -1.69
C TRP A 551 20.01 39.57 -1.89
N SER A 552 19.21 39.67 -3.00
CA SER A 552 17.97 38.90 -3.36
C SER A 552 17.43 39.06 -4.83
N ASP A 553 16.61 38.13 -5.41
CA ASP A 553 15.95 38.20 -6.79
C ASP A 553 14.76 37.19 -7.08
N TYR A 554 14.10 37.14 -8.28
CA TYR A 554 12.78 36.45 -8.59
C TYR A 554 12.46 35.99 -10.07
N ARG A 555 11.68 34.88 -10.34
CA ARG A 555 11.29 34.37 -11.72
C ARG A 555 10.09 33.37 -11.83
N PRO A 556 9.48 33.09 -13.02
CA PRO A 556 9.30 33.92 -14.23
C PRO A 556 8.22 35.00 -13.98
N ALA A 557 7.51 35.50 -15.01
CA ALA A 557 6.58 36.63 -14.87
C ALA A 557 5.16 36.45 -15.43
N SER A 558 4.88 35.41 -16.23
CA SER A 558 3.56 35.19 -16.86
C SER A 558 3.48 33.82 -17.56
N GLY A 559 2.30 33.19 -17.53
CA GLY A 559 1.99 31.95 -18.25
C GLY A 559 2.15 30.69 -17.39
N TRP A 560 1.80 29.54 -17.97
CA TRP A 560 1.91 28.20 -17.39
C TRP A 560 2.96 27.36 -18.15
N VAL A 561 3.54 26.37 -17.48
CA VAL A 561 4.53 25.42 -18.02
C VAL A 561 4.29 24.04 -17.40
N PRO A 562 4.44 22.91 -18.11
CA PRO A 562 4.38 21.58 -17.49
C PRO A 562 5.54 21.38 -16.49
N ASP A 563 5.72 20.15 -16.02
CA ASP A 563 6.74 19.83 -15.00
C ASP A 563 8.21 20.22 -15.36
N GLU A 564 9.10 20.29 -14.36
CA GLU A 564 10.58 20.24 -14.51
C GLU A 564 11.35 21.43 -15.21
N THR A 565 11.43 22.67 -14.65
CA THR A 565 12.08 23.90 -15.29
C THR A 565 13.11 24.72 -14.40
N LEU A 566 14.03 25.61 -14.92
CA LEU A 566 15.27 26.17 -14.21
C LEU A 566 15.75 27.67 -14.53
N GLN A 567 16.57 28.39 -13.68
CA GLN A 567 17.14 29.82 -13.83
C GLN A 567 18.57 30.18 -13.18
N SER A 568 19.15 31.43 -13.27
CA SER A 568 20.52 31.89 -12.74
C SER A 568 20.85 33.46 -12.57
N LEU A 569 21.92 33.93 -11.82
CA LEU A 569 22.35 35.39 -11.58
C LEU A 569 23.85 35.70 -11.06
N ARG A 570 24.37 36.97 -10.85
CA ARG A 570 25.80 37.38 -10.46
C ARG A 570 26.03 38.52 -9.40
N THR A 571 27.24 38.66 -8.76
CA THR A 571 27.59 39.55 -7.58
C THR A 571 28.71 40.63 -7.74
N SER A 572 29.33 41.17 -6.65
CA SER A 572 30.32 42.29 -6.60
C SER A 572 31.59 42.10 -5.70
N ASN A 573 32.68 42.84 -6.01
CA ASN A 573 34.08 42.64 -5.56
C ASN A 573 34.36 42.48 -4.05
N ARG A 574 35.27 41.56 -3.69
CA ARG A 574 35.77 41.22 -2.33
C ARG A 574 37.31 41.41 -2.20
N ALA A 575 37.95 40.83 -1.17
CA ALA A 575 39.36 41.07 -0.80
C ALA A 575 40.22 39.78 -0.79
N ASP A 576 41.50 39.91 -1.16
CA ASP A 576 42.46 38.79 -1.26
C ASP A 576 42.71 38.14 0.12
N GLY A 577 42.38 36.84 0.24
CA GLY A 577 42.46 36.02 1.46
C GLY A 577 41.15 35.51 2.15
N GLY A 578 39.91 35.93 1.79
CA GLY A 578 38.57 35.75 2.53
C GLY A 578 37.41 34.79 2.00
N LEU A 579 36.05 34.92 2.34
CA LEU A 579 34.91 33.84 2.45
C LEU A 579 33.28 34.17 2.39
N TYR A 580 32.26 33.44 1.70
CA TYR A 580 30.77 33.86 1.35
C TYR A 580 29.54 32.81 0.95
N ARG A 581 28.12 33.06 1.00
CA ARG A 581 26.85 32.09 0.90
C ARG A 581 25.39 32.41 0.19
N LEU A 582 24.24 31.57 0.10
CA LEU A 582 23.00 31.55 -0.93
C LEU A 582 21.45 30.88 -0.71
N LYS A 583 20.30 30.89 -1.61
CA LYS A 583 18.87 30.11 -1.66
C LYS A 583 17.70 30.24 -2.87
N ALA A 584 16.45 29.53 -3.02
CA ALA A 584 15.23 29.60 -4.08
C ALA A 584 13.65 28.99 -3.92
N ARG A 585 12.56 28.91 -4.86
CA ARG A 585 10.98 28.49 -4.72
C ARG A 585 9.88 27.92 -5.89
N THR A 586 8.43 27.77 -5.84
CA THR A 586 7.29 27.15 -6.86
C THR A 586 5.62 27.47 -6.94
N GLN A 587 4.62 26.94 -7.84
CA GLN A 587 3.00 27.10 -8.00
C GLN A 587 2.03 26.23 -9.09
N SER A 588 0.60 26.03 -9.15
CA SER A 588 -0.35 25.23 -10.22
C SER A 588 -2.02 25.37 -10.49
N HIS A 589 -2.90 24.45 -11.17
CA HIS A 589 -4.37 24.58 -11.84
C HIS A 589 -5.48 23.35 -12.20
N TRP A 590 -6.88 23.44 -12.58
CA TRP A 590 -8.00 22.35 -13.03
C TRP A 590 -9.55 22.62 -13.66
N SER A 591 -10.48 21.65 -14.18
CA SER A 591 -11.99 21.76 -14.77
C SER A 591 -13.08 20.51 -15.09
N TYR A 592 -14.49 20.64 -15.37
CA TYR A 592 -15.64 19.70 -15.97
C TYR A 592 -17.13 20.29 -16.15
N ASP A 593 -18.10 19.74 -16.97
CA ASP A 593 -19.59 20.06 -17.18
C ASP A 593 -20.02 21.53 -17.03
N GLY A 594 -19.15 22.45 -17.46
CA GLY A 594 -19.36 23.90 -17.37
C GLY A 594 -18.67 24.64 -16.20
N ALA A 595 -17.72 24.04 -15.46
CA ALA A 595 -17.03 24.60 -14.26
C ALA A 595 -15.46 24.45 -14.23
N SER A 596 -14.71 25.15 -13.33
CA SER A 596 -13.19 25.25 -13.31
C SER A 596 -12.49 25.87 -12.03
N GLY A 597 -11.16 25.68 -11.75
CA GLY A 597 -10.35 26.23 -10.58
C GLY A 597 -8.75 26.16 -10.53
N ASP A 598 -8.02 26.52 -9.41
CA ASP A 598 -6.53 26.87 -9.25
C ASP A 598 -5.71 26.43 -7.93
N LEU A 599 -4.32 26.39 -7.86
CA LEU A 599 -3.38 25.97 -6.70
C LEU A 599 -1.87 26.56 -6.55
N PHE A 600 -1.02 26.27 -5.50
CA PHE A 600 0.33 26.92 -5.12
C PHE A 600 1.45 26.10 -4.27
N SER A 601 2.79 26.44 -4.19
CA SER A 601 3.88 25.58 -3.52
C SER A 601 5.38 26.10 -3.08
N PRO A 602 6.33 25.29 -2.43
CA PRO A 602 7.61 25.61 -1.59
C PRO A 602 9.07 26.02 -2.12
N TYR A 603 10.28 25.66 -1.47
CA TYR A 603 11.61 26.43 -1.31
C TYR A 603 13.09 25.72 -1.24
N SER A 604 14.31 26.39 -1.33
CA SER A 604 15.77 25.84 -1.32
C SER A 604 17.08 26.59 -0.65
N SER A 605 18.41 26.47 -1.10
CA SER A 605 19.75 26.53 -0.29
C SER A 605 21.18 27.20 -0.74
N TRP A 606 22.42 26.90 -0.16
CA TRP A 606 23.58 27.81 0.35
C TRP A 606 25.15 27.61 -0.02
N CYS A 607 26.23 28.42 0.37
CA CYS A 607 27.73 28.23 -0.01
C CYS A 607 29.01 28.85 0.83
N TYR A 608 30.39 28.60 0.60
CA TYR A 608 31.76 29.18 1.10
C TYR A 608 33.10 28.95 0.19
N PHE A 609 34.29 29.70 0.32
CA PHE A 609 35.67 29.55 -0.38
C PHE A 609 36.94 30.42 0.10
N LYS A 610 38.23 30.32 -0.42
CA LYS A 610 39.46 31.21 -0.12
C LYS A 610 40.38 31.59 -1.34
N ILE A 611 41.23 32.66 -1.30
CA ILE A 611 42.10 33.17 -2.40
C ILE A 611 43.65 33.03 -2.19
N ASP A 612 44.43 32.72 -3.26
CA ASP A 612 45.91 32.82 -3.46
C ASP A 612 46.21 32.98 -4.99
N SER A 613 47.36 33.57 -5.39
CA SER A 613 47.72 33.87 -6.79
C SER A 613 49.04 33.26 -7.31
N THR A 614 49.82 32.50 -6.52
CA THR A 614 51.23 32.15 -6.86
C THR A 614 51.55 30.65 -7.08
N ALA A 615 50.56 29.77 -6.94
CA ALA A 615 50.72 28.32 -7.12
C ALA A 615 50.91 27.90 -8.60
N PRO A 616 51.39 26.67 -8.87
CA PRO A 616 51.26 26.05 -10.20
C PRO A 616 49.79 26.03 -10.63
N LYS A 617 49.54 26.31 -11.90
CA LYS A 617 48.19 26.52 -12.45
C LYS A 617 47.60 25.17 -12.89
N THR A 618 46.28 25.15 -13.07
CA THR A 618 45.52 24.00 -13.58
C THR A 618 46.24 23.34 -14.78
N PRO A 619 46.75 22.09 -14.65
CA PRO A 619 47.39 21.39 -15.76
C PRO A 619 46.36 20.98 -16.83
N THR A 620 46.84 20.39 -17.94
CA THR A 620 45.96 19.94 -19.02
C THR A 620 45.80 18.42 -19.01
N ILE A 621 44.57 17.96 -19.22
CA ILE A 621 44.19 16.54 -19.30
C ILE A 621 43.41 16.34 -20.59
N THR A 622 43.72 15.28 -21.33
CA THR A 622 43.08 14.93 -22.60
C THR A 622 42.69 13.44 -22.58
N ALA A 623 41.41 13.11 -22.76
CA ALA A 623 40.97 11.72 -22.87
C ALA A 623 41.11 11.16 -24.30
N GLY A 624 41.26 9.85 -24.36
CA GLY A 624 40.93 9.00 -25.50
C GLY A 624 39.72 8.11 -25.18
N ALA A 625 39.38 7.21 -26.09
CA ALA A 625 38.17 6.39 -25.99
C ALA A 625 38.11 5.53 -24.70
N PRO A 626 36.89 5.20 -24.21
CA PRO A 626 35.58 5.68 -24.67
C PRO A 626 35.17 7.03 -24.07
N TYR A 627 35.83 7.47 -23.00
CA TYR A 627 35.39 8.60 -22.19
C TYR A 627 35.71 9.95 -22.84
N THR A 628 34.81 10.91 -22.64
CA THR A 628 34.95 12.30 -23.11
C THR A 628 34.95 13.26 -21.93
N ALA A 629 35.58 14.43 -22.09
CA ALA A 629 35.55 15.47 -21.08
C ALA A 629 34.11 15.89 -20.79
N CYS A 630 33.72 15.97 -19.52
CA CYS A 630 32.57 16.76 -19.13
C CYS A 630 32.86 18.23 -19.42
N THR A 631 32.29 18.70 -20.51
CA THR A 631 32.22 20.11 -20.84
C THR A 631 31.00 20.73 -20.14
N VAL A 632 30.98 22.06 -20.09
CA VAL A 632 29.93 22.87 -19.47
C VAL A 632 28.52 22.68 -20.05
N THR A 633 28.41 22.07 -21.24
CA THR A 633 27.14 21.76 -21.94
C THR A 633 26.97 20.28 -22.25
N LEU A 634 28.00 19.46 -22.05
CA LEU A 634 27.98 18.04 -22.39
C LEU A 634 28.88 17.29 -21.41
N CYS A 635 28.26 16.79 -20.34
CA CYS A 635 28.81 15.81 -19.41
C CYS A 635 28.16 14.45 -19.72
N GLU A 636 28.34 13.99 -20.97
CA GLU A 636 27.65 12.82 -21.49
C GLU A 636 28.16 11.55 -20.82
N GLY A 637 27.23 10.68 -20.44
CA GLY A 637 27.53 9.30 -20.07
C GLY A 637 28.20 8.59 -21.24
N LYS A 638 29.45 8.14 -21.08
CA LYS A 638 30.15 7.30 -22.05
C LYS A 638 30.48 5.95 -21.43
N GLY A 639 30.47 4.92 -22.27
CA GLY A 639 30.62 3.53 -21.84
C GLY A 639 29.61 3.17 -20.75
N GLY A 640 30.07 2.40 -19.78
CA GLY A 640 29.38 2.08 -18.54
C GLY A 640 30.42 1.72 -17.48
N PRO A 641 30.00 1.25 -16.30
CA PRO A 641 30.91 0.66 -15.31
C PRO A 641 31.63 -0.56 -15.88
N GLY A 642 32.84 -0.83 -15.39
CA GLY A 642 33.70 -1.91 -15.86
C GLY A 642 34.38 -1.67 -17.21
N VAL A 643 34.10 -0.56 -17.90
CA VAL A 643 34.71 -0.24 -19.20
C VAL A 643 36.04 0.53 -19.02
N PRO A 644 37.17 0.09 -19.60
CA PRO A 644 38.45 0.79 -19.48
C PRO A 644 38.57 1.96 -20.47
N GLY A 645 39.32 3.00 -20.09
CA GLY A 645 39.59 4.18 -20.94
C GLY A 645 40.99 4.79 -20.81
N SER A 646 41.30 5.66 -21.77
CA SER A 646 42.64 6.25 -21.99
C SER A 646 42.70 7.75 -21.68
N PHE A 647 43.79 8.22 -21.08
CA PHE A 647 43.97 9.63 -20.66
C PHE A 647 45.43 10.08 -20.74
N THR A 648 45.66 11.35 -21.09
CA THR A 648 46.98 11.98 -21.25
C THR A 648 47.10 13.26 -20.43
N PHE A 649 48.23 13.48 -19.75
CA PHE A 649 48.48 14.63 -18.87
C PHE A 649 49.65 15.49 -19.39
N ALA A 650 49.51 16.82 -19.34
CA ALA A 650 50.52 17.79 -19.78
C ALA A 650 50.52 19.08 -18.93
N PRO A 651 51.58 19.91 -18.98
CA PRO A 651 51.72 21.08 -18.10
C PRO A 651 50.74 22.21 -18.45
N ASN A 652 50.59 23.19 -17.55
CA ASN A 652 49.99 24.47 -17.92
C ASN A 652 50.97 25.27 -18.80
N ALA A 653 50.49 25.95 -19.84
CA ALA A 653 51.34 26.69 -20.78
C ALA A 653 52.17 27.83 -20.15
N ALA A 654 51.83 28.29 -18.95
CA ALA A 654 52.58 29.30 -18.19
C ALA A 654 53.59 28.72 -17.18
N ASP A 655 53.69 27.39 -17.05
CA ASP A 655 54.51 26.71 -16.05
C ASP A 655 55.57 25.81 -16.74
N THR A 656 56.86 26.06 -16.48
CA THR A 656 57.97 25.53 -17.31
C THR A 656 58.79 24.41 -16.67
N ASP A 657 58.54 24.05 -15.41
CA ASP A 657 59.42 23.19 -14.61
C ASP A 657 58.76 21.95 -14.00
N VAL A 658 57.52 21.63 -14.37
CA VAL A 658 56.80 20.39 -14.01
C VAL A 658 57.64 19.12 -14.29
N LYS A 659 57.53 18.10 -13.41
CA LYS A 659 58.28 16.83 -13.47
C LYS A 659 57.47 15.55 -13.30
N ALA A 660 56.32 15.63 -12.62
CA ALA A 660 55.53 14.45 -12.27
C ALA A 660 54.04 14.77 -12.14
N TYR A 661 53.23 13.73 -12.28
CA TYR A 661 51.78 13.75 -12.06
C TYR A 661 51.39 12.65 -11.06
N ARG A 662 50.42 12.97 -10.20
CA ARG A 662 49.62 11.96 -9.49
C ARG A 662 48.21 11.99 -10.04
N TRP A 663 47.56 10.83 -10.12
CA TRP A 663 46.20 10.70 -10.59
C TRP A 663 45.46 9.59 -9.86
N ARG A 664 44.14 9.75 -9.75
CA ARG A 664 43.20 8.70 -9.39
C ARG A 664 41.83 9.06 -9.95
N LEU A 665 40.99 8.06 -10.18
CA LEU A 665 39.56 8.31 -10.10
C LEU A 665 39.27 8.65 -8.63
N LEU A 666 38.55 9.74 -8.37
CA LEU A 666 38.28 10.14 -6.98
C LEU A 666 37.46 9.06 -6.24
N THR A 667 36.76 8.19 -6.99
CA THR A 667 36.07 6.95 -6.56
C THR A 667 36.94 5.86 -5.96
N THR A 668 38.15 5.68 -6.47
CA THR A 668 39.05 4.62 -6.00
C THR A 668 39.85 5.09 -4.80
N SER A 669 40.45 4.16 -4.04
CA SER A 669 41.13 4.49 -2.79
C SER A 669 42.19 5.57 -2.95
N ALA A 670 42.40 6.37 -1.91
CA ALA A 670 43.62 7.16 -1.79
C ALA A 670 44.88 6.26 -1.84
N GLN A 671 44.76 4.99 -1.46
CA GLN A 671 45.83 3.97 -1.61
C GLN A 671 46.01 3.52 -3.07
N ASP A 672 44.97 3.63 -3.90
CA ASP A 672 44.99 3.35 -5.34
C ASP A 672 45.53 4.53 -6.17
N THR A 673 46.03 5.59 -5.52
CA THR A 673 46.58 6.77 -6.21
C THR A 673 47.82 6.38 -7.03
N LYS A 674 47.67 6.37 -8.35
CA LYS A 674 48.74 6.04 -9.29
C LYS A 674 49.61 7.26 -9.54
N GLN A 675 50.93 7.03 -9.63
CA GLN A 675 51.91 8.06 -9.97
C GLN A 675 52.57 7.74 -11.31
N VAL A 676 52.94 8.79 -12.04
CA VAL A 676 53.67 8.66 -13.31
C VAL A 676 54.68 9.79 -13.46
N SER A 677 55.90 9.44 -13.86
CA SER A 677 57.02 10.38 -14.00
C SER A 677 57.18 10.82 -15.45
N GLY A 678 57.40 12.11 -15.68
CA GLY A 678 57.54 12.69 -17.01
C GLY A 678 56.88 14.06 -17.13
N SER A 679 57.23 14.80 -18.19
CA SER A 679 56.61 16.10 -18.51
C SER A 679 55.32 15.96 -19.31
N THR A 680 55.09 14.83 -19.98
CA THR A 680 53.86 14.50 -20.72
C THR A 680 53.74 12.99 -20.79
N VAL A 681 52.57 12.44 -20.48
CA VAL A 681 52.38 11.01 -20.14
C VAL A 681 50.97 10.54 -20.48
N THR A 682 50.80 9.25 -20.83
CA THR A 682 49.50 8.64 -21.19
C THR A 682 49.28 7.35 -20.41
N VAL A 683 48.05 7.11 -19.95
CA VAL A 683 47.57 5.91 -19.25
C VAL A 683 46.36 5.32 -19.98
N ASN A 684 46.13 4.00 -19.86
CA ASN A 684 45.12 3.27 -20.66
C ASN A 684 44.24 2.30 -19.83
N ASP A 685 44.40 2.32 -18.51
CA ASP A 685 43.84 1.37 -17.54
C ASP A 685 42.83 2.04 -16.59
N VAL A 686 42.31 3.22 -16.97
CA VAL A 686 41.36 3.99 -16.16
C VAL A 686 39.98 3.35 -16.31
N THR A 687 39.61 2.51 -15.35
CA THR A 687 38.41 1.66 -15.40
C THR A 687 37.50 1.99 -14.21
N PRO A 688 36.42 2.77 -14.40
CA PRO A 688 35.46 3.05 -13.35
C PRO A 688 34.64 1.81 -13.00
N SER A 689 34.51 1.51 -11.71
CA SER A 689 33.61 0.46 -11.21
C SER A 689 32.16 0.95 -11.01
N LEU A 690 31.93 2.25 -11.15
CA LEU A 690 30.72 2.95 -10.72
C LEU A 690 30.17 3.84 -11.84
N THR A 691 28.85 4.05 -11.83
CA THR A 691 28.15 4.92 -12.79
C THR A 691 28.34 6.41 -12.45
N GLY A 692 27.60 7.29 -13.12
CA GLY A 692 27.52 8.70 -12.78
C GLY A 692 28.80 9.48 -13.08
N THR A 693 28.93 10.64 -12.46
CA THR A 693 30.14 11.46 -12.61
C THR A 693 31.34 10.73 -12.01
N GLN A 694 32.46 10.77 -12.73
CA GLN A 694 33.75 10.25 -12.33
C GLN A 694 34.76 11.37 -12.53
N VAL A 695 35.42 11.80 -11.45
CA VAL A 695 36.47 12.82 -11.55
C VAL A 695 37.82 12.14 -11.56
N LEU A 696 38.49 12.18 -12.72
CA LEU A 696 39.93 11.95 -12.80
C LEU A 696 40.63 13.24 -12.35
N SER A 697 41.03 13.29 -11.09
CA SER A 697 41.78 14.42 -10.54
C SER A 697 43.26 14.24 -10.86
N VAL A 698 43.88 15.29 -11.43
CA VAL A 698 45.30 15.31 -11.77
C VAL A 698 45.92 16.61 -11.30
N GLU A 699 47.03 16.48 -10.58
CA GLU A 699 47.82 17.61 -10.09
C GLU A 699 49.24 17.51 -10.66
N ALA A 700 49.76 18.66 -11.10
CA ALA A 700 51.15 18.81 -11.51
C ALA A 700 52.02 19.25 -10.34
N SER A 701 53.28 18.80 -10.31
CA SER A 701 54.30 19.30 -9.38
C SER A 701 55.61 19.63 -10.07
N ASP A 702 56.24 20.71 -9.59
CA ASP A 702 57.62 21.11 -9.83
C ASP A 702 58.60 20.51 -8.80
N LEU A 703 58.09 19.69 -7.88
CA LEU A 703 58.79 19.05 -6.75
C LEU A 703 59.41 20.03 -5.73
N LYS A 704 59.00 21.31 -5.72
CA LYS A 704 59.39 22.27 -4.67
C LYS A 704 58.54 22.08 -3.40
N LEU A 705 58.90 22.79 -2.33
CA LEU A 705 58.21 22.72 -1.03
C LEU A 705 57.39 24.00 -0.73
N ASP A 706 56.32 23.86 0.04
CA ASP A 706 55.51 24.96 0.56
C ASP A 706 56.11 25.60 1.84
N SER A 707 55.42 26.61 2.39
CA SER A 707 55.81 27.29 3.65
C SER A 707 55.72 26.40 4.90
N SER A 708 55.28 25.15 4.76
CA SER A 708 55.23 24.11 5.80
C SER A 708 56.11 22.89 5.48
N GLY A 709 56.96 22.97 4.44
CA GLY A 709 57.94 21.93 4.08
C GLY A 709 57.39 20.75 3.26
N ARG A 710 56.19 20.84 2.68
CA ARG A 710 55.52 19.75 1.94
C ARG A 710 55.65 19.94 0.43
N THR A 711 55.73 18.84 -0.34
CA THR A 711 55.72 18.89 -1.82
C THR A 711 54.55 19.69 -2.35
N ARG A 712 54.85 20.69 -3.19
CA ARG A 712 53.91 21.66 -3.74
C ARG A 712 53.12 21.06 -4.90
N TRP A 713 51.79 21.14 -4.79
CA TRP A 713 50.83 20.81 -5.85
C TRP A 713 50.07 22.08 -6.24
N GLY A 714 49.63 22.15 -7.49
CA GLY A 714 48.93 23.32 -8.04
C GLY A 714 47.42 23.34 -7.78
N THR A 715 46.73 24.30 -8.41
CA THR A 715 45.28 24.19 -8.61
C THR A 715 44.99 22.88 -9.35
N PRO A 716 44.09 22.01 -8.85
CA PRO A 716 43.81 20.74 -9.50
C PRO A 716 43.24 20.95 -10.91
N ALA A 717 43.57 20.05 -11.82
CA ALA A 717 42.75 19.81 -13.00
C ALA A 717 41.83 18.64 -12.70
N GLU A 718 40.54 18.90 -12.65
CA GLU A 718 39.53 17.87 -12.62
C GLU A 718 39.14 17.57 -14.08
N PHE A 719 39.55 16.41 -14.59
CA PHE A 719 38.89 15.84 -15.75
C PHE A 719 37.69 15.07 -15.24
N THR A 720 36.64 15.83 -14.94
CA THR A 720 35.29 15.31 -14.81
C THR A 720 34.93 14.62 -16.13
N PHE A 721 34.48 13.38 -16.06
CA PHE A 721 33.84 12.65 -17.16
C PHE A 721 32.66 11.88 -16.59
N LYS A 722 31.63 11.59 -17.38
CA LYS A 722 30.47 10.85 -16.89
C LYS A 722 30.52 9.42 -17.42
N VAL A 723 30.45 8.46 -16.51
CA VAL A 723 29.99 7.11 -16.82
C VAL A 723 28.47 7.19 -16.88
N SER A 724 27.87 6.51 -17.85
CA SER A 724 26.41 6.49 -18.00
C SER A 724 25.72 6.17 -16.66
N PRO A 725 24.76 6.99 -16.20
CA PRO A 725 24.03 6.70 -14.97
C PRO A 725 23.24 5.40 -15.13
N ALA A 726 23.11 4.66 -14.02
CA ALA A 726 22.07 3.66 -13.86
C ALA A 726 20.72 4.36 -13.70
N SER A 727 19.65 3.76 -14.23
CA SER A 727 18.27 4.17 -13.98
C SER A 727 17.82 3.71 -12.59
N GLY A 728 18.01 2.42 -12.30
CA GLY A 728 17.71 1.78 -11.02
C GLY A 728 18.84 1.90 -9.98
N PRO A 729 18.76 1.11 -8.89
CA PRO A 729 19.83 1.02 -7.90
C PRO A 729 21.10 0.42 -8.53
N VAL A 730 22.26 0.88 -8.06
CA VAL A 730 23.59 0.30 -8.40
C VAL A 730 23.99 -0.83 -7.46
N GLY A 731 23.30 -0.96 -6.32
CA GLY A 731 23.28 -2.15 -5.49
C GLY A 731 21.94 -2.26 -4.75
N ARG A 732 21.33 -3.46 -4.71
CA ARG A 732 20.16 -3.75 -3.85
C ARG A 732 20.33 -5.12 -3.20
N TRP A 733 20.08 -5.20 -1.91
CA TRP A 733 20.07 -6.42 -1.12
C TRP A 733 18.69 -6.47 -0.45
N HIS A 734 17.81 -7.34 -0.96
CA HIS A 734 16.52 -7.61 -0.35
C HIS A 734 16.65 -8.32 1.01
N LEU A 735 17.78 -9.01 1.23
CA LEU A 735 18.10 -9.73 2.49
C LEU A 735 17.21 -10.98 2.73
N ASP A 736 16.68 -11.53 1.62
CA ASP A 736 15.83 -12.70 1.48
C ASP A 736 16.58 -14.00 1.07
N ASP A 737 17.90 -13.94 0.85
CA ASP A 737 18.71 -15.03 0.28
C ASP A 737 18.74 -16.36 1.06
N GLY A 738 18.18 -16.44 2.27
CA GLY A 738 18.09 -17.68 3.00
C GLY A 738 17.16 -17.65 4.22
N ALA A 739 16.46 -18.76 4.44
CA ALA A 739 15.70 -18.97 5.66
C ALA A 739 16.61 -19.06 6.91
N PRO A 740 16.10 -18.78 8.13
CA PRO A 740 16.84 -18.98 9.38
C PRO A 740 17.41 -20.40 9.51
N GLY A 741 18.70 -20.49 9.85
CA GLY A 741 19.39 -21.79 10.01
C GLY A 741 19.87 -22.46 8.72
N SER A 742 19.59 -21.89 7.54
CA SER A 742 20.03 -22.40 6.23
C SER A 742 21.55 -22.57 6.05
N GLY A 743 22.35 -21.84 6.84
CA GLY A 743 23.81 -21.80 6.71
C GLY A 743 24.32 -20.87 5.60
N ILE A 744 23.43 -20.19 4.88
CA ILE A 744 23.77 -19.12 3.94
C ILE A 744 24.17 -17.88 4.76
N MET A 745 25.34 -17.30 4.50
CA MET A 745 25.92 -16.19 5.25
C MET A 745 26.36 -15.03 4.32
N THR A 746 25.59 -14.84 3.26
CA THR A 746 25.82 -13.87 2.19
C THR A 746 24.48 -13.42 1.64
N ALA A 747 24.25 -12.11 1.58
CA ALA A 747 23.19 -11.54 0.75
C ALA A 747 23.76 -11.13 -0.61
N LYS A 748 23.06 -11.48 -1.69
CA LYS A 748 23.43 -11.12 -3.05
C LYS A 748 23.11 -9.66 -3.32
N ASP A 749 23.94 -9.03 -4.12
CA ASP A 749 23.56 -7.81 -4.81
C ASP A 749 22.66 -8.19 -6.02
N THR A 750 21.39 -7.86 -5.91
CA THR A 750 20.31 -8.18 -6.86
C THR A 750 20.06 -7.06 -7.87
N ALA A 751 20.81 -5.96 -7.80
CA ALA A 751 20.66 -4.85 -8.76
C ALA A 751 20.71 -5.36 -10.21
N THR A 752 19.85 -4.83 -11.06
CA THR A 752 19.78 -5.20 -12.50
C THR A 752 20.76 -4.38 -13.35
N GLU A 753 21.23 -3.25 -12.83
CA GLU A 753 22.03 -2.25 -13.54
C GLU A 753 23.48 -2.68 -13.78
N ALA A 754 24.04 -2.36 -14.95
CA ALA A 754 25.31 -2.91 -15.40
C ALA A 754 26.50 -2.43 -14.53
N GLY A 755 27.16 -3.34 -13.82
CA GLY A 755 28.30 -3.02 -12.97
C GLY A 755 28.97 -4.25 -12.35
N ALA A 756 29.84 -3.99 -11.37
CA ALA A 756 30.24 -5.05 -10.44
C ALA A 756 29.03 -5.43 -9.56
N ARG A 757 29.08 -6.61 -8.94
CA ARG A 757 28.12 -7.00 -7.89
C ARG A 757 28.82 -7.01 -6.56
N HIS A 758 28.14 -6.45 -5.57
CA HIS A 758 28.70 -6.08 -4.28
C HIS A 758 28.12 -6.96 -3.16
N ASP A 759 28.05 -8.29 -3.37
CA ASP A 759 27.51 -9.26 -2.40
C ASP A 759 28.00 -8.98 -0.96
N ALA A 760 27.05 -8.89 -0.03
CA ALA A 760 27.30 -8.56 1.36
C ALA A 760 27.58 -9.85 2.15
N THR A 761 28.84 -10.05 2.54
CA THR A 761 29.25 -11.18 3.36
C THR A 761 28.94 -10.91 4.83
N PHE A 762 28.40 -11.90 5.55
CA PHE A 762 28.05 -11.78 6.97
C PHE A 762 29.23 -12.20 7.85
N PHE A 763 29.49 -11.45 8.92
CA PHE A 763 30.63 -11.63 9.81
C PHE A 763 30.19 -11.60 11.27
N GLY A 764 30.88 -12.35 12.13
CA GLY A 764 30.54 -12.44 13.55
C GLY A 764 29.31 -13.33 13.80
N ALA A 765 29.35 -14.57 13.29
CA ALA A 765 28.21 -15.50 13.22
C ALA A 765 27.50 -15.82 14.56
N ASP A 766 28.09 -15.50 15.71
CA ASP A 766 27.45 -15.55 17.03
C ASP A 766 26.38 -14.45 17.25
N GLY A 767 26.25 -13.50 16.33
CA GLY A 767 25.32 -12.36 16.38
C GLY A 767 24.84 -11.90 15.00
N THR A 768 24.79 -12.78 13.99
CA THR A 768 24.19 -12.48 12.68
C THR A 768 23.60 -13.71 12.00
N GLY A 769 22.56 -13.51 11.19
CA GLY A 769 21.87 -14.53 10.41
C GLY A 769 20.57 -13.98 9.84
N TRP A 770 19.62 -14.85 9.51
CA TRP A 770 18.31 -14.46 8.95
C TRP A 770 17.19 -14.40 10.00
N SER A 771 16.06 -13.79 9.65
CA SER A 771 14.85 -13.62 10.46
C SER A 771 13.59 -13.73 9.58
N THR A 772 12.53 -14.37 10.07
CA THR A 772 11.19 -14.44 9.42
C THR A 772 10.33 -13.19 9.66
N ARG A 773 10.79 -12.26 10.49
CA ARG A 773 10.21 -10.91 10.58
C ARG A 773 10.89 -10.08 9.49
N ALA A 774 10.17 -9.72 8.44
CA ALA A 774 10.67 -8.95 7.30
C ALA A 774 9.84 -7.68 7.10
N ARG A 775 10.21 -6.81 6.15
CA ARG A 775 9.43 -5.61 5.86
C ARG A 775 8.29 -5.88 4.88
N ARG A 776 8.47 -6.74 3.87
CA ARG A 776 7.50 -6.86 2.76
C ARG A 776 6.30 -7.75 3.06
N GLY A 777 6.41 -8.64 4.05
CA GLY A 777 5.39 -9.62 4.41
C GLY A 777 5.93 -11.05 4.32
N ASP A 778 5.06 -11.98 3.94
CA ASP A 778 5.34 -13.41 3.89
C ASP A 778 6.34 -13.81 2.81
N LEU A 779 6.97 -14.97 2.98
CA LEU A 779 8.05 -15.54 2.14
C LEU A 779 9.34 -14.69 2.05
N ASP A 780 9.33 -13.48 2.60
CA ASP A 780 10.48 -12.59 2.75
C ASP A 780 11.32 -12.93 4.00
N TYR A 781 12.57 -12.47 4.05
CA TYR A 781 13.43 -12.58 5.23
C TYR A 781 14.24 -11.29 5.44
N SER A 782 14.72 -11.08 6.67
CA SER A 782 15.59 -9.93 6.99
C SER A 782 16.92 -10.33 7.64
N LEU A 783 17.90 -9.44 7.55
CA LEU A 783 19.21 -9.57 8.18
C LEU A 783 19.11 -9.30 9.67
N ARG A 784 19.22 -10.37 10.45
CA ARG A 784 19.35 -10.33 11.91
C ARG A 784 20.74 -9.85 12.32
N LEU A 785 20.81 -8.85 13.19
CA LEU A 785 22.04 -8.35 13.80
C LEU A 785 21.91 -8.23 15.32
N ASN A 786 22.56 -9.15 16.03
CA ASN A 786 22.84 -9.13 17.46
C ASN A 786 21.64 -9.16 18.43
N ASP A 787 20.38 -9.16 17.97
CA ASP A 787 19.17 -9.09 18.82
C ASP A 787 18.85 -10.40 19.57
N ASP A 788 19.34 -11.53 19.06
CA ASP A 788 19.18 -12.87 19.61
C ASP A 788 20.05 -13.18 20.85
N THR A 789 21.02 -12.32 21.17
CA THR A 789 22.04 -12.59 22.20
C THR A 789 22.20 -11.47 23.22
N THR A 790 22.05 -11.85 24.50
CA THR A 790 22.29 -10.94 25.64
C THR A 790 23.76 -10.84 26.05
N ASP A 791 24.66 -11.62 25.43
CA ASP A 791 26.10 -11.61 25.71
C ASP A 791 26.81 -10.52 24.88
N PRO A 792 27.36 -9.46 25.49
CA PRO A 792 28.05 -8.39 24.76
C PRO A 792 29.30 -8.85 24.01
N ALA A 793 29.89 -10.01 24.35
CA ALA A 793 31.02 -10.58 23.61
C ALA A 793 30.59 -11.18 22.26
N LYS A 794 29.30 -11.51 22.10
CA LYS A 794 28.68 -12.02 20.87
C LYS A 794 28.04 -10.95 20.01
N GLN A 795 27.81 -9.75 20.55
CA GLN A 795 27.22 -8.60 19.86
C GLN A 795 28.21 -7.91 18.89
N VAL A 796 28.84 -8.71 18.03
CA VAL A 796 29.90 -8.35 17.09
C VAL A 796 29.51 -8.59 15.63
N GLY A 797 28.26 -8.97 15.37
CA GLY A 797 27.70 -9.22 14.05
C GLY A 797 27.61 -7.94 13.19
N TYR A 798 27.88 -8.11 11.89
CA TYR A 798 27.71 -7.11 10.82
C TYR A 798 27.75 -7.82 9.46
N ALA A 799 27.28 -7.16 8.40
CA ALA A 799 27.53 -7.57 7.02
C ALA A 799 28.37 -6.50 6.29
N ALA A 800 29.14 -6.91 5.27
CA ALA A 800 29.98 -5.99 4.52
C ALA A 800 30.22 -6.45 3.08
N THR A 801 30.25 -5.49 2.16
CA THR A 801 30.65 -5.69 0.76
C THR A 801 32.18 -5.61 0.65
N ALA A 802 32.76 -6.13 -0.45
CA ALA A 802 34.22 -6.16 -0.62
C ALA A 802 34.85 -4.81 -1.02
N THR A 803 34.08 -3.94 -1.68
CA THR A 803 34.52 -2.63 -2.21
C THR A 803 33.36 -1.64 -2.15
N ALA A 804 33.65 -0.34 -2.16
CA ALA A 804 32.66 0.73 -2.22
C ALA A 804 31.56 0.41 -3.25
N ALA A 805 30.30 0.51 -2.82
CA ALA A 805 29.11 0.27 -3.64
C ALA A 805 28.64 1.56 -4.34
N VAL A 806 29.11 2.73 -3.91
CA VAL A 806 28.74 4.00 -4.55
C VAL A 806 29.87 5.04 -4.58
N ASN A 807 29.85 5.92 -5.56
CA ASN A 807 30.73 7.07 -5.60
C ASN A 807 30.23 8.12 -4.61
N THR A 808 30.71 8.09 -3.36
CA THR A 808 30.32 9.11 -2.38
C THR A 808 30.86 10.52 -2.68
N LYS A 809 31.62 10.77 -3.76
CA LYS A 809 31.85 12.16 -4.23
C LYS A 809 30.65 12.72 -4.99
N ASP A 810 29.91 11.92 -5.72
CA ASP A 810 28.84 12.40 -6.59
C ASP A 810 27.47 12.01 -6.01
N SER A 811 26.37 12.54 -6.54
CA SER A 811 25.04 12.29 -5.95
C SER A 811 24.78 10.79 -5.76
N PHE A 812 24.31 10.43 -4.56
CA PHE A 812 23.89 9.09 -4.21
C PHE A 812 22.71 9.10 -3.24
N THR A 813 22.01 7.97 -3.17
CA THR A 813 21.03 7.71 -2.11
C THR A 813 21.30 6.34 -1.52
N VAL A 814 21.11 6.20 -0.21
CA VAL A 814 21.10 4.90 0.47
C VAL A 814 19.80 4.74 1.26
N SER A 815 19.09 3.64 1.07
CA SER A 815 17.92 3.23 1.87
C SER A 815 18.27 2.00 2.70
N ALA A 816 17.57 1.85 3.83
CA ALA A 816 17.42 0.60 4.56
C ALA A 816 16.14 0.68 5.40
N TRP A 817 15.38 -0.40 5.45
CA TRP A 817 14.41 -0.62 6.52
C TRP A 817 15.10 -1.21 7.73
N VAL A 818 14.71 -0.74 8.92
CA VAL A 818 15.38 -1.11 10.18
C VAL A 818 14.39 -1.37 11.28
N GLN A 819 14.66 -2.37 12.12
CA GLN A 819 13.92 -2.64 13.34
C GLN A 819 14.89 -2.51 14.51
N LEU A 820 14.83 -1.42 15.27
CA LEU A 820 15.77 -1.16 16.38
C LEU A 820 15.33 -1.85 17.67
N SER A 821 16.11 -2.82 18.17
CA SER A 821 15.75 -3.56 19.39
C SER A 821 16.49 -3.10 20.66
N ASN A 822 17.62 -2.39 20.54
CA ASN A 822 18.37 -1.92 21.72
C ASN A 822 19.01 -0.51 21.56
N PRO A 823 18.46 0.52 22.23
CA PRO A 823 18.93 1.90 22.15
C PRO A 823 20.04 2.26 23.17
N SER A 824 20.68 1.30 23.84
CA SER A 824 21.63 1.62 24.93
C SER A 824 23.00 2.16 24.46
N ALA A 825 23.31 2.02 23.17
CA ALA A 825 24.55 2.45 22.53
C ALA A 825 24.28 3.11 21.19
N THR A 826 25.28 3.73 20.56
CA THR A 826 25.20 4.07 19.13
C THR A 826 25.00 2.77 18.33
N ARG A 827 23.99 2.73 17.45
CA ARG A 827 23.65 1.57 16.60
C ARG A 827 23.68 1.99 15.14
N VAL A 828 24.62 1.47 14.37
CA VAL A 828 24.90 1.95 13.01
C VAL A 828 24.30 1.03 11.95
N VAL A 829 23.48 1.61 11.07
CA VAL A 829 22.72 0.93 10.02
C VAL A 829 23.60 0.71 8.79
N LEU A 830 23.96 1.80 8.09
CA LEU A 830 24.82 1.77 6.89
C LEU A 830 25.97 2.77 7.02
N THR A 831 27.18 2.38 6.61
CA THR A 831 28.31 3.30 6.37
C THR A 831 29.11 2.88 5.16
N GLU A 832 29.77 3.83 4.48
CA GLU A 832 30.85 3.51 3.55
C GLU A 832 32.17 4.16 4.04
N PRO A 833 33.20 3.38 4.45
CA PRO A 833 34.35 3.94 5.14
C PRO A 833 35.39 4.61 4.23
N GLY A 834 35.99 5.66 4.78
CA GLY A 834 37.33 6.14 4.41
C GLY A 834 38.43 5.53 5.29
N THR A 835 39.65 6.04 5.15
CA THR A 835 40.81 5.64 5.94
C THR A 835 40.64 5.92 7.44
N ASN A 836 40.00 7.05 7.78
CA ASN A 836 39.88 7.58 9.15
C ASN A 836 38.43 7.63 9.66
N GLY A 837 37.45 7.85 8.78
CA GLY A 837 36.05 8.06 9.13
C GLY A 837 35.16 7.69 7.96
N SER A 838 33.85 7.57 8.19
CA SER A 838 32.93 7.08 7.15
C SER A 838 32.38 8.24 6.29
N ALA A 839 32.35 8.08 4.97
CA ALA A 839 31.89 9.14 4.05
C ALA A 839 30.45 9.54 4.33
N PHE A 840 29.61 8.55 4.62
CA PHE A 840 28.35 8.73 5.32
C PHE A 840 28.22 7.73 6.47
N ALA A 841 27.29 8.00 7.39
CA ALA A 841 26.77 7.02 8.32
C ALA A 841 25.30 7.26 8.63
N LEU A 842 24.48 6.24 8.45
CA LEU A 842 23.06 6.18 8.82
C LEU A 842 22.95 5.39 10.13
N TYR A 843 22.44 5.98 11.21
CA TYR A 843 22.58 5.38 12.54
C TYR A 843 21.64 5.96 13.61
N TYR A 844 21.39 5.20 14.67
CA TYR A 844 20.80 5.68 15.92
C TYR A 844 21.91 6.14 16.88
N SER A 845 21.76 7.35 17.45
CA SER A 845 22.64 7.89 18.48
C SER A 845 22.03 7.73 19.87
N SER A 846 22.65 6.96 20.78
CA SER A 846 22.17 6.88 22.17
C SER A 846 22.35 8.18 22.98
N SER A 847 23.22 9.09 22.53
CA SER A 847 23.46 10.37 23.20
C SER A 847 22.39 11.42 22.90
N GLY A 848 21.93 11.50 21.64
CA GLY A 848 20.76 12.30 21.25
C GLY A 848 19.43 11.57 21.40
N LYS A 849 19.48 10.23 21.44
CA LYS A 849 18.34 9.30 21.31
C LYS A 849 17.54 9.50 20.01
N GLN A 850 18.22 9.69 18.90
CA GLN A 850 17.63 10.07 17.61
C GLN A 850 18.26 9.24 16.48
N TRP A 851 17.50 8.99 15.42
CA TRP A 851 18.05 8.60 14.12
C TRP A 851 18.81 9.76 13.50
N ILE A 852 19.90 9.46 12.79
CA ILE A 852 20.79 10.45 12.20
C ILE A 852 21.33 9.89 10.88
N PHE A 853 21.19 10.65 9.79
CA PHE A 853 22.07 10.51 8.63
C PHE A 853 23.17 11.56 8.76
N ASN A 854 24.43 11.10 8.79
CA ASN A 854 25.59 11.95 8.87
C ASN A 854 26.50 11.80 7.66
N ARG A 855 27.28 12.85 7.41
CA ARG A 855 28.44 12.85 6.54
C ARG A 855 29.63 13.38 7.32
N THR A 856 30.79 12.74 7.21
CA THR A 856 32.05 13.36 7.63
C THR A 856 32.54 14.34 6.58
N ASP A 857 33.03 15.50 7.03
CA ASP A 857 33.49 16.56 6.15
C ASP A 857 34.65 16.15 5.24
N ARG A 858 35.54 15.28 5.72
CA ARG A 858 36.59 14.62 4.93
C ARG A 858 37.01 13.31 5.59
N ASP A 859 37.72 12.49 4.82
CA ASP A 859 38.60 11.46 5.36
C ASP A 859 39.75 12.09 6.17
N GLN A 860 39.50 12.37 7.44
CA GLN A 860 40.50 12.87 8.39
C GLN A 860 40.26 12.32 9.80
N ALA A 861 41.33 12.18 10.60
CA ALA A 861 41.29 11.56 11.94
C ALA A 861 40.37 12.30 12.94
N VAL A 862 40.19 13.60 12.76
CA VAL A 862 39.26 14.47 13.49
C VAL A 862 38.39 15.18 12.47
N HIS A 863 37.23 14.61 12.16
CA HIS A 863 36.27 15.11 11.18
C HIS A 863 35.11 15.85 11.84
N THR A 864 34.55 16.82 11.13
CA THR A 864 33.24 17.39 11.48
C THR A 864 32.16 16.49 10.91
N PHE A 865 31.28 15.98 11.77
CA PHE A 865 30.06 15.30 11.35
C PHE A 865 28.99 16.35 11.01
N VAL A 866 28.70 16.52 9.72
CA VAL A 866 27.42 17.10 9.29
C VAL A 866 26.34 16.09 9.63
N ARG A 867 25.23 16.52 10.23
CA ARG A 867 24.14 15.64 10.65
C ARG A 867 22.79 16.20 10.25
N SER A 868 22.02 15.44 9.47
CA SER A 868 20.57 15.51 9.48
C SER A 868 20.08 14.56 10.57
N VAL A 869 19.36 15.10 11.54
CA VAL A 869 18.94 14.42 12.77
C VAL A 869 17.43 14.35 12.76
N ALA A 870 16.86 13.20 13.13
CA ALA A 870 15.41 13.03 13.24
C ALA A 870 14.79 14.02 14.24
N ASP A 871 13.65 14.60 13.88
CA ASP A 871 12.90 15.52 14.74
C ASP A 871 12.53 14.83 16.08
N GLN A 872 12.28 13.51 16.02
CA GLN A 872 11.81 12.70 17.14
C GLN A 872 12.94 12.19 18.04
N VAL A 873 12.86 12.53 19.33
CA VAL A 873 13.70 11.97 20.41
C VAL A 873 13.02 10.73 21.02
N ASN A 874 13.80 9.65 21.19
CA ASN A 874 13.35 8.29 21.47
C ASN A 874 12.46 7.74 20.31
N PRO A 875 13.06 7.26 19.20
CA PRO A 875 12.36 6.39 18.25
C PRO A 875 11.79 5.17 18.98
N PRO A 876 10.63 4.63 18.52
CA PRO A 876 10.09 3.37 19.02
C PRO A 876 11.07 2.20 18.77
N LEU A 877 10.83 1.09 19.47
CA LEU A 877 11.67 -0.11 19.42
C LEU A 877 10.86 -1.30 18.93
N ASN A 878 11.53 -2.25 18.27
CA ASN A 878 10.92 -3.46 17.70
C ASN A 878 9.81 -3.19 16.66
N VAL A 879 9.84 -2.03 16.02
CA VAL A 879 8.97 -1.65 14.90
C VAL A 879 9.81 -1.29 13.69
N TRP A 880 9.26 -1.45 12.49
CA TRP A 880 9.95 -1.07 11.25
C TRP A 880 9.97 0.46 11.07
N THR A 881 11.16 0.99 10.78
CA THR A 881 11.41 2.38 10.36
C THR A 881 12.20 2.34 9.05
N HIS A 882 11.72 3.00 7.99
CA HIS A 882 12.55 3.27 6.81
C HIS A 882 13.49 4.42 7.09
N LEU A 883 14.77 4.26 6.76
CA LEU A 883 15.78 5.29 6.89
C LEU A 883 16.45 5.52 5.54
N THR A 884 16.40 6.75 5.04
CA THR A 884 17.05 7.12 3.78
C THR A 884 18.06 8.22 4.01
N GLY A 885 19.27 8.03 3.49
CA GLY A 885 20.31 9.03 3.42
C GLY A 885 20.53 9.49 1.99
N VAL A 886 19.96 10.63 1.62
CA VAL A 886 20.29 11.30 0.35
C VAL A 886 21.58 12.08 0.53
N PHE A 887 22.50 11.96 -0.42
CA PHE A 887 23.54 12.94 -0.65
C PHE A 887 23.45 13.44 -2.10
N ASP A 888 23.26 14.75 -2.28
CA ASP A 888 22.95 15.28 -3.61
C ASP A 888 23.84 16.45 -4.05
N THR A 889 24.71 16.20 -5.04
CA THR A 889 25.52 17.19 -5.78
C THR A 889 24.79 17.85 -6.96
N LYS A 890 23.46 17.63 -7.05
CA LYS A 890 22.55 18.07 -8.12
C LYS A 890 23.00 17.69 -9.54
N GLY A 891 23.83 16.65 -9.64
CA GLY A 891 24.41 16.17 -10.89
C GLY A 891 25.46 17.08 -11.52
N ASP A 892 25.88 18.15 -10.84
CA ASP A 892 26.90 19.09 -11.27
C ASP A 892 28.12 19.11 -10.32
N ALA A 893 29.01 20.09 -10.44
CA ALA A 893 30.23 20.20 -9.62
C ALA A 893 30.05 21.12 -8.38
N ASP A 894 28.86 21.71 -8.24
CA ASP A 894 28.55 22.82 -7.36
C ASP A 894 28.07 22.32 -6.01
N LYS A 895 29.05 21.83 -5.25
CA LYS A 895 28.95 21.23 -3.91
C LYS A 895 28.50 22.16 -2.76
N SER A 896 27.56 23.03 -3.07
CA SER A 896 26.93 24.12 -2.31
C SER A 896 25.48 23.77 -2.01
N ASN A 897 24.78 23.35 -3.05
CA ASN A 897 23.53 22.61 -3.02
C ASN A 897 23.72 21.18 -2.49
N ASP A 898 24.97 20.72 -2.32
CA ASP A 898 25.38 19.54 -1.55
C ASP A 898 24.60 19.49 -0.23
N THR A 899 23.56 18.67 -0.25
CA THR A 899 22.68 18.41 0.87
C THR A 899 22.80 16.96 1.27
N ILE A 900 22.99 16.71 2.57
CA ILE A 900 22.53 15.47 3.16
C ILE A 900 21.13 15.69 3.71
N GLN A 901 20.27 14.71 3.56
CA GLN A 901 19.01 14.68 4.28
C GLN A 901 18.74 13.27 4.75
N LEU A 902 18.49 13.14 6.04
CA LEU A 902 17.82 11.98 6.60
C LEU A 902 16.35 12.11 6.22
N PHE A 903 15.80 11.06 5.65
CA PHE A 903 14.37 10.81 5.65
C PHE A 903 14.12 9.66 6.64
N VAL A 904 13.07 9.79 7.43
CA VAL A 904 12.54 8.75 8.31
C VAL A 904 11.13 8.48 7.79
N ASN A 905 10.87 7.26 7.34
CA ASN A 905 9.60 6.85 6.76
C ASN A 905 9.11 7.78 5.63
N GLY A 906 9.99 8.07 4.67
CA GLY A 906 9.72 8.97 3.54
C GLY A 906 9.66 10.46 3.93
N ARG A 907 9.49 10.79 5.21
CA ARG A 907 9.37 12.17 5.69
C ARG A 907 10.76 12.82 5.90
N PRO A 908 11.04 13.97 5.26
CA PRO A 908 12.29 14.71 5.48
C PRO A 908 12.46 15.11 6.95
N GLN A 909 13.64 14.84 7.51
CA GLN A 909 13.97 15.18 8.90
C GLN A 909 14.69 16.52 8.99
N GLY A 910 13.93 17.52 9.44
CA GLY A 910 14.26 18.91 9.22
C GLY A 910 14.39 19.27 7.73
N GLN A 911 14.92 20.46 7.47
CA GLN A 911 15.30 20.88 6.13
C GLN A 911 16.57 20.18 5.66
N PRO A 912 16.81 20.06 4.33
CA PRO A 912 18.02 19.44 3.81
C PRO A 912 19.26 20.05 4.46
N VAL A 913 20.02 19.23 5.19
CA VAL A 913 21.23 19.68 5.88
C VAL A 913 22.36 19.76 4.87
N VAL A 914 22.33 20.90 4.18
CA VAL A 914 23.44 21.44 3.40
C VAL A 914 24.70 21.29 4.22
N LEU A 915 25.66 20.52 3.69
CA LEU A 915 26.84 20.16 4.45
C LEU A 915 27.60 21.42 4.87
N ILE A 916 27.53 22.42 3.99
CA ILE A 916 28.05 23.78 4.12
C ILE A 916 27.52 24.61 5.30
N LYS A 917 26.41 24.19 5.94
CA LYS A 917 25.87 24.89 7.12
C LYS A 917 26.41 24.33 8.44
N SER A 918 26.56 23.01 8.56
CA SER A 918 27.13 22.39 9.77
C SER A 918 28.66 22.51 9.81
N ALA A 919 29.28 22.89 8.69
CA ALA A 919 30.69 22.70 8.42
C ALA A 919 31.12 23.60 7.22
N PRO A 920 32.14 24.52 7.27
CA PRO A 920 32.67 25.27 6.09
C PRO A 920 34.17 25.04 5.66
N ASN A 921 34.43 24.21 4.62
CA ASN A 921 35.75 23.67 4.17
C ASN A 921 35.89 22.20 3.55
N TYR A 922 35.08 21.14 3.80
CA TYR A 922 34.98 19.79 3.13
C TYR A 922 35.19 19.76 1.63
N GLU A 923 35.46 18.56 1.13
CA GLU A 923 35.19 18.20 -0.26
C GLU A 923 34.25 16.99 -0.28
N PRO A 924 33.29 16.88 -1.21
CA PRO A 924 32.64 15.62 -1.49
C PRO A 924 33.72 14.64 -1.92
N TRP A 925 33.91 13.63 -1.09
CA TRP A 925 35.05 12.75 -1.13
C TRP A 925 34.57 11.31 -1.18
N THR A 926 35.18 10.49 -2.03
CA THR A 926 34.75 9.10 -2.13
C THR A 926 35.38 8.25 -1.04
N ALA A 927 34.55 7.43 -0.40
CA ALA A 927 34.95 6.29 0.43
C ALA A 927 35.93 5.37 -0.32
N ASN A 928 36.62 4.51 0.44
CA ASN A 928 37.63 3.62 -0.12
C ASN A 928 37.65 2.20 0.46
N GLU A 929 36.60 1.84 1.18
CA GLU A 929 36.35 0.51 1.71
C GLU A 929 34.90 0.10 1.37
N GLY A 930 34.54 -1.16 1.59
CA GLY A 930 33.19 -1.66 1.28
C GLY A 930 32.07 -0.99 2.08
N LEU A 931 30.86 -1.02 1.52
CA LEU A 931 29.63 -0.70 2.25
C LEU A 931 29.52 -1.64 3.46
N GLN A 932 29.29 -1.06 4.64
CA GLN A 932 29.13 -1.77 5.90
C GLN A 932 27.67 -1.68 6.34
N MET A 933 27.03 -2.83 6.49
CA MET A 933 25.72 -2.97 7.11
C MET A 933 25.95 -3.38 8.57
N GLY A 934 25.51 -2.57 9.52
CA GLY A 934 25.56 -2.90 10.94
C GLY A 934 26.76 -2.39 11.74
N ARG A 935 27.68 -1.57 11.18
CA ARG A 935 28.82 -0.97 11.93
C ARG A 935 29.39 0.31 11.27
N SER A 936 30.10 1.14 12.05
CA SER A 936 30.84 2.32 11.55
C SER A 936 32.36 2.14 11.60
N LYS A 937 33.09 3.03 10.91
CA LYS A 937 34.50 3.38 11.23
C LYS A 937 34.59 4.84 11.71
N VAL A 938 35.21 5.05 12.88
CA VAL A 938 35.46 6.35 13.50
C VAL A 938 36.90 6.44 14.02
N SER A 939 37.61 7.51 13.67
CA SER A 939 39.05 7.73 13.92
C SER A 939 39.92 6.48 13.67
N GLY A 940 39.66 5.78 12.57
CA GLY A 940 40.38 4.58 12.12
C GLY A 940 40.00 3.26 12.81
N LYS A 941 38.98 3.23 13.68
CA LYS A 941 38.52 2.03 14.41
C LYS A 941 37.08 1.67 14.05
N TYR A 942 36.78 0.39 13.92
CA TYR A 942 35.38 -0.08 13.76
C TYR A 942 34.67 -0.22 15.10
N GLY A 943 33.34 -0.07 15.09
CA GLY A 943 32.47 -0.33 16.25
C GLY A 943 31.02 0.11 16.00
N GLU A 944 30.34 0.49 17.08
CA GLU A 944 28.96 1.02 17.07
C GLU A 944 27.94 0.05 16.43
N ASN A 945 28.14 -1.26 16.66
CA ASN A 945 27.36 -2.34 16.04
C ASN A 945 25.85 -2.19 16.24
N PHE A 946 25.08 -2.45 15.18
CA PHE A 946 23.62 -2.48 15.22
C PHE A 946 23.08 -3.57 16.14
N PHE A 947 21.81 -3.43 16.53
CA PHE A 947 21.13 -4.39 17.39
C PHE A 947 19.64 -4.38 17.05
N GLY A 948 19.20 -5.39 16.31
CA GLY A 948 17.88 -5.47 15.68
C GLY A 948 17.96 -6.11 14.28
N LEU A 949 17.00 -5.77 13.42
CA LEU A 949 16.92 -6.27 12.04
C LEU A 949 17.22 -5.16 11.01
N LEU A 950 17.77 -5.56 9.87
CA LEU A 950 17.92 -4.74 8.66
C LEU A 950 17.25 -5.43 7.48
N ASP A 951 16.63 -4.65 6.60
CA ASP A 951 15.82 -5.12 5.48
C ASP A 951 15.89 -4.12 4.31
N GLU A 952 15.57 -4.54 3.09
CA GLU A 952 15.51 -3.75 1.85
C GLU A 952 16.58 -2.65 1.77
N VAL A 953 17.85 -3.07 1.75
CA VAL A 953 18.99 -2.15 1.62
C VAL A 953 19.20 -1.86 0.15
N ALA A 954 19.13 -0.60 -0.26
CA ALA A 954 19.42 -0.21 -1.63
C ALA A 954 20.25 1.07 -1.73
N VAL A 955 20.98 1.17 -2.85
CA VAL A 955 22.00 2.19 -3.09
C VAL A 955 21.93 2.64 -4.55
N TRP A 956 21.81 3.95 -4.78
CA TRP A 956 21.75 4.56 -6.11
C TRP A 956 22.91 5.52 -6.32
N GLN A 957 23.43 5.57 -7.54
CA GLN A 957 24.38 6.61 -7.98
C GLN A 957 23.67 7.86 -8.53
N ARG A 958 22.55 8.21 -7.91
CA ARG A 958 21.77 9.40 -8.22
C ARG A 958 21.08 9.86 -6.94
N PRO A 959 20.72 11.15 -6.83
CA PRO A 959 19.82 11.53 -5.77
C PRO A 959 18.44 10.95 -6.11
N LEU A 960 17.72 10.50 -5.10
CA LEU A 960 16.29 10.36 -5.18
C LEU A 960 15.65 11.70 -4.76
N THR A 961 14.56 12.12 -5.39
CA THR A 961 13.75 13.25 -4.88
C THR A 961 13.06 12.88 -3.56
N GLY A 962 12.50 13.86 -2.85
CA GLY A 962 11.68 13.55 -1.66
C GLY A 962 10.52 12.60 -1.97
N ASP A 963 10.01 12.67 -3.20
CA ASP A 963 8.89 11.90 -3.72
C ASP A 963 9.33 10.49 -4.16
N GLU A 964 10.49 10.35 -4.81
CA GLU A 964 11.10 9.03 -5.06
C GLU A 964 11.48 8.30 -3.74
N ILE A 965 11.74 9.04 -2.67
CA ILE A 965 12.04 8.49 -1.33
C ILE A 965 10.77 8.18 -0.54
N ALA A 966 9.70 8.96 -0.77
CA ALA A 966 8.37 8.61 -0.32
C ALA A 966 7.96 7.27 -0.95
N LYS A 967 8.13 7.12 -2.26
CA LYS A 967 7.88 5.86 -2.98
C LYS A 967 8.76 4.69 -2.50
N GLU A 968 10.08 4.89 -2.31
CA GLU A 968 10.92 3.85 -1.66
C GLU A 968 10.46 3.55 -0.21
N ALA A 969 9.88 4.52 0.50
CA ALA A 969 9.30 4.36 1.84
C ALA A 969 7.93 3.68 1.88
N GLN A 970 7.32 3.37 0.73
CA GLN A 970 6.22 2.43 0.64
C GLN A 970 6.70 0.97 0.68
N ALA A 971 7.99 0.72 0.38
CA ALA A 971 8.55 -0.61 0.10
C ALA A 971 7.74 -1.37 -0.96
N ALA A 972 7.43 -0.72 -2.08
CA ALA A 972 6.54 -1.29 -3.10
C ALA A 972 7.16 -2.47 -3.86
N VAL A 973 6.31 -3.45 -4.21
CA VAL A 973 6.60 -4.56 -5.14
C VAL A 973 5.60 -4.46 -6.29
N ASP A 974 6.08 -4.50 -7.53
CA ASP A 974 5.29 -4.25 -8.75
C ASP A 974 4.38 -3.00 -8.63
N ASP A 975 4.97 -1.90 -8.15
CA ASP A 975 4.35 -0.59 -7.84
C ASP A 975 3.23 -0.60 -6.77
N MET A 976 2.93 -1.74 -6.13
CA MET A 976 2.00 -1.82 -4.99
C MET A 976 2.75 -1.70 -3.65
N PRO A 977 2.39 -0.78 -2.72
CA PRO A 977 2.99 -0.68 -1.38
C PRO A 977 2.94 -2.01 -0.62
N THR A 978 4.04 -2.47 -0.02
CA THR A 978 3.96 -3.64 0.86
C THR A 978 3.46 -3.21 2.23
N ASN A 979 2.48 -3.95 2.76
CA ASN A 979 1.96 -3.78 4.11
C ASN A 979 2.22 -5.07 4.88
N GLU A 980 2.85 -4.97 6.04
CA GLU A 980 3.22 -6.11 6.88
C GLU A 980 2.45 -6.04 8.20
N LEU A 981 1.80 -7.15 8.58
CA LEU A 981 0.91 -7.26 9.74
C LEU A 981 1.74 -7.47 11.02
N VAL A 982 1.98 -6.37 11.72
CA VAL A 982 2.82 -6.36 12.93
C VAL A 982 2.05 -6.59 14.24
N ALA A 983 0.71 -6.61 14.20
CA ALA A 983 -0.12 -7.09 15.32
C ALA A 983 -1.56 -7.44 14.90
N GLN A 984 -2.08 -8.57 15.39
CA GLN A 984 -3.50 -8.93 15.32
C GLN A 984 -4.02 -9.51 16.63
N TRP A 985 -5.11 -8.92 17.13
CA TRP A 985 -5.91 -9.43 18.24
C TRP A 985 -7.34 -9.72 17.77
N ASP A 986 -7.76 -10.97 17.88
CA ASP A 986 -9.05 -11.46 17.39
C ASP A 986 -9.92 -11.98 18.54
N ALA A 987 -11.19 -11.58 18.58
CA ALA A 987 -12.13 -11.95 19.62
C ALA A 987 -12.54 -13.42 19.56
N ALA A 988 -12.49 -14.07 18.40
CA ALA A 988 -12.69 -15.52 18.27
C ALA A 988 -11.64 -16.33 19.06
N GLY A 989 -10.47 -15.74 19.31
CA GLY A 989 -9.45 -16.29 20.21
C GLY A 989 -9.57 -15.84 21.67
N ALA A 990 -10.53 -14.98 22.03
CA ALA A 990 -10.55 -14.31 23.32
C ALA A 990 -10.93 -15.22 24.49
N THR A 991 -10.19 -15.05 25.58
CA THR A 991 -10.46 -15.69 26.87
C THR A 991 -11.14 -14.71 27.83
N ALA A 992 -11.58 -15.18 29.00
CA ALA A 992 -12.15 -14.34 30.05
C ALA A 992 -11.17 -13.29 30.66
N THR A 993 -9.90 -13.23 30.24
CA THR A 993 -8.90 -12.29 30.78
C THR A 993 -7.95 -11.67 29.75
N VAL A 994 -7.74 -12.29 28.59
CA VAL A 994 -6.90 -11.77 27.50
C VAL A 994 -7.49 -12.07 26.12
N ILE A 995 -7.20 -11.17 25.18
CA ILE A 995 -7.31 -11.42 23.74
C ILE A 995 -5.89 -11.78 23.26
N PRO A 996 -5.64 -12.98 22.71
CA PRO A 996 -4.34 -13.36 22.17
C PRO A 996 -3.83 -12.37 21.12
N GLU A 997 -2.51 -12.30 20.99
CA GLU A 997 -1.85 -11.72 19.83
C GLU A 997 -1.41 -12.90 18.95
N THR A 998 -1.40 -12.76 17.63
CA THR A 998 -1.36 -13.89 16.68
C THR A 998 -0.28 -13.79 15.60
N THR A 999 0.51 -12.73 15.56
CA THR A 999 1.56 -12.52 14.54
C THR A 999 2.93 -13.08 14.95
N ALA A 1000 3.91 -13.01 14.05
CA ALA A 1000 5.30 -13.38 14.34
C ALA A 1000 6.10 -12.29 15.11
N TYR A 1001 5.47 -11.17 15.46
CA TYR A 1001 6.12 -10.01 16.07
C TYR A 1001 6.18 -10.11 17.61
N PRO A 1002 7.16 -9.46 18.27
CA PRO A 1002 7.30 -9.50 19.73
C PRO A 1002 6.30 -8.57 20.45
N VAL A 1003 5.02 -8.63 20.06
CA VAL A 1003 3.91 -7.84 20.60
C VAL A 1003 3.20 -8.62 21.72
N ALA A 1004 2.44 -7.93 22.57
CA ALA A 1004 1.77 -8.54 23.73
C ALA A 1004 0.26 -8.69 23.53
N SER A 1005 -0.28 -9.82 23.98
CA SER A 1005 -1.73 -10.06 24.12
C SER A 1005 -2.41 -8.96 24.95
N MET A 1006 -3.56 -8.46 24.49
CA MET A 1006 -4.31 -7.44 25.23
C MET A 1006 -5.00 -8.03 26.45
N LYS A 1007 -5.00 -7.30 27.57
CA LYS A 1007 -5.62 -7.70 28.84
C LYS A 1007 -7.01 -7.09 28.98
N LEU A 1008 -8.01 -7.93 29.18
CA LEU A 1008 -9.38 -7.50 29.48
C LEU A 1008 -9.49 -6.97 30.91
N ALA A 1009 -10.23 -5.89 31.09
CA ALA A 1009 -10.39 -5.24 32.38
C ALA A 1009 -11.72 -4.48 32.50
N GLY A 1010 -12.10 -4.14 33.74
CA GLY A 1010 -13.25 -3.28 34.03
C GLY A 1010 -14.61 -3.82 33.58
N GLY A 1011 -14.75 -5.14 33.45
CA GLY A 1011 -15.98 -5.76 32.97
C GLY A 1011 -16.15 -5.77 31.45
N ALA A 1012 -15.06 -5.70 30.70
CA ALA A 1012 -15.02 -6.25 29.34
C ALA A 1012 -14.94 -7.78 29.37
N ALA A 1013 -15.65 -8.46 28.48
CA ALA A 1013 -15.68 -9.92 28.36
C ALA A 1013 -16.13 -10.34 26.95
N PRO A 1014 -15.79 -11.55 26.45
CA PRO A 1014 -16.38 -12.10 25.24
C PRO A 1014 -17.92 -12.22 25.33
N ASN A 1015 -18.60 -12.12 24.19
CA ASN A 1015 -20.01 -12.46 24.03
C ASN A 1015 -20.23 -13.99 24.07
N ALA A 1016 -21.49 -14.43 23.98
CA ALA A 1016 -21.88 -15.82 24.22
C ALA A 1016 -21.41 -16.79 23.12
N ASP A 1017 -21.34 -16.29 21.89
CA ASP A 1017 -20.89 -16.95 20.66
C ASP A 1017 -19.40 -16.71 20.35
N GLN A 1018 -18.70 -15.95 21.20
CA GLN A 1018 -17.27 -15.62 21.12
C GLN A 1018 -16.83 -14.85 19.86
N SER A 1019 -17.76 -14.35 19.04
CA SER A 1019 -17.44 -13.48 17.90
C SER A 1019 -16.88 -12.11 18.30
N ALA A 1020 -17.14 -11.62 19.52
CA ALA A 1020 -16.76 -10.27 19.93
C ALA A 1020 -16.50 -10.10 21.43
N VAL A 1021 -15.73 -9.08 21.79
CA VAL A 1021 -15.55 -8.60 23.17
C VAL A 1021 -16.50 -7.43 23.44
N VAL A 1022 -17.41 -7.60 24.40
CA VAL A 1022 -18.39 -6.61 24.83
C VAL A 1022 -17.77 -5.56 25.74
N LEU A 1023 -18.10 -4.29 25.51
CA LEU A 1023 -17.59 -3.11 26.19
C LEU A 1023 -18.74 -2.30 26.80
N ASN A 1024 -18.79 -2.30 28.13
CA ASN A 1024 -19.93 -1.83 28.93
C ASN A 1024 -20.13 -0.30 29.03
N GLY A 1025 -19.44 0.51 28.21
CA GLY A 1025 -19.66 1.96 28.14
C GLY A 1025 -19.37 2.76 29.41
N THR A 1026 -18.73 2.16 30.42
CA THR A 1026 -18.54 2.76 31.75
C THR A 1026 -17.18 2.48 32.37
N THR A 1027 -16.68 1.25 32.28
CA THR A 1027 -15.34 0.87 32.79
C THR A 1027 -14.62 -0.21 31.97
N GLY A 1028 -15.28 -0.91 31.04
CA GLY A 1028 -14.70 -2.02 30.28
C GLY A 1028 -13.70 -1.59 29.21
N TYR A 1029 -12.58 -2.32 29.08
CA TYR A 1029 -11.55 -2.11 28.05
C TYR A 1029 -10.65 -3.34 27.87
N ALA A 1030 -9.87 -3.35 26.79
CA ALA A 1030 -8.71 -4.21 26.61
C ALA A 1030 -7.45 -3.35 26.39
N SER A 1031 -6.28 -3.71 26.93
CA SER A 1031 -5.05 -2.94 26.65
C SER A 1031 -3.71 -3.69 26.80
N MET A 1032 -2.66 -3.11 26.21
CA MET A 1032 -1.25 -3.49 26.36
C MET A 1032 -0.31 -2.26 26.19
N THR A 1033 1.01 -2.43 26.33
CA THR A 1033 1.99 -1.32 26.24
C THR A 1033 2.58 -1.21 24.83
N GLY A 1034 2.31 -0.13 24.11
CA GLY A 1034 2.82 0.14 22.76
C GLY A 1034 3.85 1.29 22.71
N PRO A 1035 4.11 1.84 21.51
CA PRO A 1035 3.45 1.55 20.22
C PRO A 1035 3.89 0.22 19.60
N VAL A 1036 3.16 -0.23 18.57
CA VAL A 1036 3.47 -1.44 17.76
C VAL A 1036 3.87 -1.12 16.31
N VAL A 1037 3.81 0.16 15.92
CA VAL A 1037 4.24 0.70 14.63
C VAL A 1037 5.04 1.98 14.85
N ASP A 1038 5.89 2.36 13.89
CA ASP A 1038 6.49 3.70 13.88
C ASP A 1038 5.53 4.72 13.27
N GLU A 1039 4.67 5.31 14.11
CA GLU A 1039 3.66 6.29 13.70
C GLU A 1039 4.26 7.64 13.23
N SER A 1040 5.58 7.79 13.16
CA SER A 1040 6.20 8.87 12.37
C SER A 1040 6.16 8.57 10.87
N GLY A 1041 5.98 7.29 10.52
CA GLY A 1041 5.75 6.75 9.19
C GLY A 1041 4.32 6.27 8.96
N SER A 1042 4.11 5.66 7.80
CA SER A 1042 2.81 5.19 7.34
C SER A 1042 2.39 3.92 8.09
N PHE A 1043 1.14 3.89 8.54
CA PHE A 1043 0.56 2.75 9.23
C PHE A 1043 -0.94 2.63 8.95
N THR A 1044 -1.44 1.41 9.01
CA THR A 1044 -2.86 1.09 8.90
C THR A 1044 -3.31 0.40 10.18
N VAL A 1045 -4.46 0.80 10.72
CA VAL A 1045 -5.05 0.18 11.92
C VAL A 1045 -6.55 0.00 11.75
N SER A 1046 -7.04 -1.24 11.85
CA SER A 1046 -8.46 -1.56 11.66
C SER A 1046 -9.07 -2.28 12.86
N ALA A 1047 -10.23 -1.83 13.31
CA ALA A 1047 -11.06 -2.50 14.30
C ALA A 1047 -12.43 -2.85 13.71
N SER A 1048 -12.98 -4.03 14.00
CA SER A 1048 -14.40 -4.30 13.69
C SER A 1048 -15.22 -4.00 14.93
N VAL A 1049 -16.22 -3.12 14.81
CA VAL A 1049 -16.90 -2.50 15.95
C VAL A 1049 -18.41 -2.39 15.74
N GLU A 1050 -19.14 -2.82 16.76
CA GLU A 1050 -20.55 -2.54 16.96
C GLU A 1050 -20.71 -1.51 18.08
N VAL A 1051 -21.69 -0.61 17.99
CA VAL A 1051 -22.02 0.33 19.08
C VAL A 1051 -23.51 0.32 19.40
N ASP A 1052 -23.84 0.21 20.68
CA ASP A 1052 -25.20 0.04 21.22
C ASP A 1052 -25.98 1.36 21.20
N SER A 1053 -27.09 1.43 20.46
CA SER A 1053 -27.87 2.66 20.29
C SER A 1053 -28.61 3.12 21.55
N GLU A 1054 -29.06 2.21 22.43
CA GLU A 1054 -29.74 2.58 23.67
C GLU A 1054 -28.74 3.14 24.67
N ALA A 1055 -27.60 2.47 24.82
CA ALA A 1055 -26.49 2.92 25.65
C ALA A 1055 -25.88 4.23 25.13
N LEU A 1056 -25.77 4.41 23.80
CA LEU A 1056 -25.40 5.68 23.16
C LEU A 1056 -26.48 6.76 23.35
N ALA A 1057 -27.76 6.43 23.25
CA ALA A 1057 -28.88 7.36 23.49
C ALA A 1057 -28.87 7.89 24.92
N ALA A 1058 -28.55 7.05 25.89
CA ALA A 1058 -28.37 7.41 27.29
C ALA A 1058 -27.13 8.28 27.59
N LYS A 1059 -26.13 8.38 26.68
CA LYS A 1059 -24.98 9.29 26.87
C LYS A 1059 -25.38 10.77 26.69
N PRO A 1060 -24.77 11.71 27.41
CA PRO A 1060 -24.95 13.13 27.17
C PRO A 1060 -24.39 13.56 25.80
N VAL A 1061 -24.92 14.65 25.25
CA VAL A 1061 -24.32 15.33 24.09
C VAL A 1061 -22.89 15.78 24.44
N GLY A 1062 -21.96 15.59 23.50
CA GLY A 1062 -20.52 15.77 23.71
C GLY A 1062 -19.78 14.51 24.20
N TYR A 1063 -20.47 13.37 24.38
CA TYR A 1063 -19.82 12.09 24.68
C TYR A 1063 -18.88 11.62 23.56
N THR A 1064 -17.79 10.96 23.95
CA THR A 1064 -16.90 10.22 23.04
C THR A 1064 -16.50 8.88 23.65
N GLY A 1065 -16.50 7.81 22.85
CA GLY A 1065 -15.98 6.49 23.20
C GLY A 1065 -14.82 6.11 22.27
N GLN A 1066 -13.72 5.56 22.79
CA GLN A 1066 -12.62 5.09 21.94
C GLN A 1066 -12.85 3.65 21.51
N VAL A 1067 -12.82 3.41 20.20
CA VAL A 1067 -12.82 2.08 19.59
C VAL A 1067 -11.47 1.41 19.86
N ALA A 1068 -10.41 1.95 19.27
CA ALA A 1068 -9.01 1.58 19.49
C ALA A 1068 -8.12 2.84 19.43
N GLY A 1069 -6.99 2.85 20.13
CA GLY A 1069 -6.09 4.02 20.14
C GLY A 1069 -4.84 3.85 20.98
N GLN A 1070 -3.74 4.43 20.51
CA GLN A 1070 -2.46 4.48 21.21
C GLN A 1070 -2.33 5.80 21.97
N ARG A 1071 -1.90 5.76 23.24
CA ARG A 1071 -1.74 6.93 24.09
C ARG A 1071 -0.39 7.64 23.88
N THR A 1072 -0.40 8.98 23.96
CA THR A 1072 0.78 9.81 24.23
C THR A 1072 0.47 10.78 25.36
N GLY A 1073 1.27 10.76 26.44
CA GLY A 1073 0.97 11.52 27.66
C GLY A 1073 -0.43 11.21 28.21
N ASN A 1074 -1.31 12.22 28.22
CA ASN A 1074 -2.71 12.13 28.65
C ASN A 1074 -3.73 12.29 27.49
N GLU A 1075 -3.27 12.31 26.24
CA GLU A 1075 -4.09 12.32 25.01
C GLU A 1075 -3.83 11.04 24.20
N SER A 1076 -4.51 10.86 23.07
CA SER A 1076 -4.32 9.72 22.18
C SER A 1076 -3.51 10.15 20.94
N ALA A 1077 -2.34 9.52 20.74
CA ALA A 1077 -1.40 9.80 19.65
C ALA A 1077 -2.03 9.54 18.29
N TRP A 1078 -2.78 8.44 18.22
CA TRP A 1078 -3.88 8.22 17.30
C TRP A 1078 -5.01 7.49 18.03
N ALA A 1079 -6.24 7.65 17.57
CA ALA A 1079 -7.40 6.91 18.06
C ALA A 1079 -8.57 6.95 17.06
N LEU A 1080 -9.29 5.84 17.01
CA LEU A 1080 -10.59 5.68 16.38
C LEU A 1080 -11.68 5.87 17.45
N TRP A 1081 -12.71 6.67 17.16
CA TRP A 1081 -13.73 7.07 18.13
C TRP A 1081 -15.15 6.93 17.56
N ILE A 1082 -16.10 6.68 18.46
CA ILE A 1082 -17.49 7.12 18.30
C ILE A 1082 -17.69 8.44 19.06
N THR A 1083 -18.45 9.38 18.49
CA THR A 1083 -18.75 10.67 19.12
C THR A 1083 -20.23 11.02 19.02
N LYS A 1084 -20.77 11.77 19.98
CA LYS A 1084 -22.18 12.21 20.04
C LYS A 1084 -22.28 13.75 19.96
N PRO A 1085 -22.13 14.38 18.78
CA PRO A 1085 -22.15 15.84 18.64
C PRO A 1085 -23.51 16.49 18.95
N ALA A 1086 -24.63 15.76 18.78
CA ALA A 1086 -25.98 16.23 19.08
C ALA A 1086 -26.88 15.08 19.57
N ALA A 1087 -28.14 15.40 19.93
CA ALA A 1087 -29.09 14.39 20.39
C ALA A 1087 -29.59 13.55 19.21
N GLY A 1088 -29.38 12.23 19.26
CA GLY A 1088 -29.69 11.31 18.15
C GLY A 1088 -28.64 11.31 17.03
N THR A 1089 -27.56 12.09 17.16
CA THR A 1089 -26.48 12.19 16.16
C THR A 1089 -25.23 11.51 16.71
N TYR A 1090 -24.73 10.52 15.98
CA TYR A 1090 -23.47 9.83 16.25
C TYR A 1090 -22.56 9.95 15.04
N GLN A 1091 -21.25 10.04 15.23
CA GLN A 1091 -20.25 10.09 14.16
C GLN A 1091 -18.97 9.35 14.54
N TRP A 1092 -18.47 8.53 13.62
CA TRP A 1092 -17.13 7.95 13.70
C TRP A 1092 -16.07 9.05 13.57
N LYS A 1093 -14.86 8.83 14.08
CA LYS A 1093 -13.74 9.76 13.90
C LYS A 1093 -12.38 9.08 14.03
N PHE A 1094 -11.47 9.28 13.07
CA PHE A 1094 -10.04 9.04 13.29
C PHE A 1094 -9.43 10.36 13.77
N THR A 1095 -8.53 10.30 14.76
CA THR A 1095 -7.76 11.45 15.22
C THR A 1095 -6.30 11.09 15.36
N ARG A 1096 -5.41 12.05 15.16
CA ARG A 1096 -4.02 12.03 15.64
C ARG A 1096 -3.73 13.27 16.48
N THR A 1097 -2.90 13.14 17.51
CA THR A 1097 -2.56 14.26 18.40
C THR A 1097 -1.10 14.22 18.80
N ALA A 1098 -0.40 15.33 18.51
CA ALA A 1098 0.95 15.60 18.97
C ALA A 1098 0.92 16.52 20.19
N LEU A 1099 1.79 16.23 21.16
CA LEU A 1099 1.98 16.98 22.40
C LEU A 1099 3.32 17.69 22.42
N GLY A 1100 3.29 18.98 22.77
CA GLY A 1100 4.48 19.76 23.08
C GLY A 1100 5.14 19.32 24.38
N SER A 1101 6.35 19.83 24.63
CA SER A 1101 7.14 19.50 25.83
C SER A 1101 6.50 19.93 27.16
N ASP A 1102 5.42 20.70 27.14
CA ASP A 1102 4.62 21.08 28.30
C ASP A 1102 3.36 20.20 28.48
N GLY A 1103 3.21 19.15 27.66
CA GLY A 1103 2.09 18.20 27.70
C GLY A 1103 0.79 18.69 27.06
N LYS A 1104 0.78 19.87 26.42
CA LYS A 1104 -0.40 20.36 25.67
C LYS A 1104 -0.37 19.90 24.22
N VAL A 1105 -1.56 19.78 23.63
CA VAL A 1105 -1.75 19.63 22.18
C VAL A 1105 -1.05 20.76 21.43
N ILE A 1106 -0.19 20.41 20.47
CA ILE A 1106 0.47 21.35 19.53
C ILE A 1106 -0.02 21.18 18.08
N GLN A 1107 -0.47 19.97 17.73
CA GLN A 1107 -1.21 19.67 16.51
C GLN A 1107 -2.17 18.53 16.87
N SER A 1108 -3.46 18.72 16.58
CA SER A 1108 -4.36 17.59 16.37
C SER A 1108 -4.73 17.57 14.90
N ALA A 1109 -4.97 16.39 14.38
CA ALA A 1109 -5.67 16.19 13.13
C ALA A 1109 -6.84 15.25 13.36
N GLU A 1110 -7.90 15.38 12.56
CA GLU A 1110 -9.03 14.49 12.58
C GLU A 1110 -9.70 14.32 11.22
N VAL A 1111 -10.24 13.12 10.98
CA VAL A 1111 -11.19 12.82 9.90
C VAL A 1111 -12.48 12.39 10.60
N PRO A 1112 -13.49 13.26 10.71
CA PRO A 1112 -14.83 12.83 11.13
C PRO A 1112 -15.47 11.99 10.02
N GLY A 1113 -16.33 11.05 10.40
CA GLY A 1113 -17.31 10.49 9.47
C GLY A 1113 -18.23 11.61 8.99
N GLY A 1114 -18.40 11.74 7.67
CA GLY A 1114 -19.41 12.61 7.08
C GLY A 1114 -20.81 12.08 7.38
N ASP A 1115 -20.95 10.76 7.26
CA ASP A 1115 -22.17 10.02 7.55
C ASP A 1115 -22.44 9.94 9.07
N LEU A 1116 -23.70 9.64 9.41
CA LEU A 1116 -24.03 9.22 10.77
C LEU A 1116 -23.40 7.85 11.07
N ALA A 1117 -22.85 7.70 12.26
CA ALA A 1117 -22.34 6.41 12.70
C ALA A 1117 -23.48 5.41 12.90
N GLU A 1118 -23.25 4.26 12.30
CA GLU A 1118 -24.07 3.06 12.26
C GLU A 1118 -24.00 2.39 13.65
N THR A 1119 -25.11 1.82 14.11
CA THR A 1119 -25.28 1.34 15.51
C THR A 1119 -26.06 0.03 15.51
N ASP A 1120 -25.88 -0.84 16.50
CA ASP A 1120 -26.60 -2.13 16.60
C ASP A 1120 -26.28 -3.08 15.42
N THR A 1121 -25.02 -3.03 14.96
CA THR A 1121 -24.53 -3.61 13.69
C THR A 1121 -23.00 -3.55 13.59
N TRP A 1122 -22.38 -4.26 12.64
CA TRP A 1122 -20.92 -4.44 12.55
C TRP A 1122 -20.25 -3.53 11.52
N VAL A 1123 -19.48 -2.57 12.03
CA VAL A 1123 -18.75 -1.58 11.23
C VAL A 1123 -17.25 -1.80 11.33
N GLN A 1124 -16.58 -2.09 10.22
CA GLN A 1124 -15.12 -2.19 10.19
C GLN A 1124 -14.51 -0.78 10.10
N VAL A 1125 -14.09 -0.19 11.21
CA VAL A 1125 -13.50 1.15 11.25
C VAL A 1125 -11.97 1.08 11.17
N THR A 1126 -11.34 1.70 10.17
CA THR A 1126 -9.88 1.75 9.98
C THR A 1126 -9.36 3.18 9.97
N GLY A 1127 -8.26 3.43 10.66
CA GLY A 1127 -7.42 4.61 10.40
C GLY A 1127 -6.24 4.20 9.53
N VAL A 1128 -6.09 4.82 8.35
CA VAL A 1128 -4.77 4.86 7.69
C VAL A 1128 -4.18 6.22 7.99
N PHE A 1129 -2.92 6.22 8.39
CA PHE A 1129 -2.10 7.42 8.33
C PHE A 1129 -1.07 7.20 7.24
N ASP A 1130 -1.16 7.97 6.16
CA ASP A 1130 -0.15 7.98 5.13
C ASP A 1130 0.84 9.13 5.42
N ALA A 1131 2.08 8.76 5.74
CA ALA A 1131 3.19 9.70 5.96
C ALA A 1131 3.83 10.19 4.64
N GLN A 1132 3.52 9.54 3.52
CA GLN A 1132 3.88 9.95 2.17
C GLN A 1132 2.84 10.90 1.56
N GLU A 1133 1.52 10.67 1.75
CA GLU A 1133 0.51 11.56 1.16
C GLU A 1133 0.67 13.03 1.61
N VAL A 1134 0.54 13.91 0.60
CA VAL A 1134 0.67 15.35 0.67
C VAL A 1134 -0.69 16.06 0.77
N TRP A 1135 -0.83 17.08 1.62
CA TRP A 1135 -2.05 17.89 1.80
C TRP A 1135 -1.76 19.39 2.02
N ASP A 1136 -2.72 20.28 1.73
CA ASP A 1136 -2.56 21.74 1.90
C ASP A 1136 -3.29 22.30 3.14
N ASP A 1137 -2.60 23.16 3.90
CA ASP A 1137 -3.09 23.76 5.15
C ASP A 1137 -3.98 25.00 4.90
N THR A 1138 -5.23 24.76 4.48
CA THR A 1138 -6.21 25.84 4.22
C THR A 1138 -6.66 26.59 5.48
N SER A 1139 -6.33 26.08 6.68
CA SER A 1139 -6.64 26.75 7.95
C SER A 1139 -5.85 28.05 8.16
N ASP A 1140 -4.71 28.17 7.48
CA ASP A 1140 -3.88 29.36 7.42
C ASP A 1140 -3.53 29.68 5.96
N PRO A 1141 -4.34 30.51 5.26
CA PRO A 1141 -4.13 30.85 3.86
C PRO A 1141 -2.86 31.67 3.58
N SER A 1142 -1.98 31.88 4.58
CA SER A 1142 -0.60 32.33 4.35
C SER A 1142 0.40 31.19 4.09
N LYS A 1143 -0.01 29.93 4.30
CA LYS A 1143 0.84 28.73 4.11
C LYS A 1143 0.46 27.94 2.86
N THR A 1144 0.91 28.38 1.68
CA THR A 1144 0.88 27.58 0.44
C THR A 1144 1.96 26.48 0.45
N VAL A 1145 1.95 25.66 1.51
CA VAL A 1145 2.91 24.58 1.72
C VAL A 1145 2.14 23.29 1.83
N SER A 1146 2.29 22.48 0.79
CA SER A 1146 1.85 21.10 0.74
C SER A 1146 2.72 20.26 1.68
N ARG A 1147 2.07 19.41 2.48
CA ARG A 1147 2.61 18.82 3.71
C ARG A 1147 2.45 17.30 3.71
N TYR A 1148 3.50 16.60 4.12
CA TYR A 1148 3.47 15.17 4.37
C TYR A 1148 2.61 14.81 5.59
N GLY A 1149 1.99 13.64 5.56
CA GLY A 1149 1.25 13.08 6.70
C GLY A 1149 -0.22 13.48 6.68
N LYS A 1150 -1.08 12.60 6.15
CA LYS A 1150 -2.54 12.80 6.10
C LYS A 1150 -3.26 11.64 6.81
N LEU A 1151 -4.37 11.95 7.46
CA LEU A 1151 -5.26 10.97 8.06
C LEU A 1151 -6.35 10.59 7.09
N HIS A 1152 -6.71 9.32 7.15
CA HIS A 1152 -7.76 8.68 6.40
C HIS A 1152 -8.58 7.80 7.39
N LEU A 1153 -9.90 8.00 7.50
CA LEU A 1153 -10.82 7.22 8.35
C LEU A 1153 -11.72 6.36 7.47
N TYR A 1154 -11.39 5.11 7.27
CA TYR A 1154 -12.30 4.20 6.58
C TYR A 1154 -13.38 3.62 7.56
N VAL A 1155 -14.63 3.34 7.11
CA VAL A 1155 -15.81 2.68 7.81
C VAL A 1155 -16.62 1.54 7.02
N GLY A 1156 -16.29 0.20 7.06
CA GLY A 1156 -16.40 -1.00 6.07
C GLY A 1156 -15.06 -1.55 5.35
N GLY A 1157 -14.66 -1.42 4.01
CA GLY A 1157 -13.35 -1.03 3.21
C GLY A 1157 -13.09 -0.01 1.95
N PHE A 1158 -12.80 1.37 1.89
CA PHE A 1158 -13.62 2.70 1.97
C PHE A 1158 -13.32 4.00 2.96
N ASP A 1159 -12.45 5.06 2.80
CA ASP A 1159 -11.96 6.27 3.68
C ASP A 1159 -12.61 7.72 3.75
N GLN A 1160 -13.29 8.15 4.84
CA GLN A 1160 -14.17 9.33 5.11
C GLN A 1160 -13.63 10.78 4.82
N PRO A 1161 -14.47 11.86 4.91
CA PRO A 1161 -14.10 13.25 4.55
C PRO A 1161 -12.83 13.85 5.16
N SER A 1162 -11.69 13.60 4.52
CA SER A 1162 -10.45 14.31 4.81
C SER A 1162 -10.53 15.77 4.35
N ASP A 1163 -10.26 16.72 5.26
CA ASP A 1163 -10.10 18.14 4.96
C ASP A 1163 -8.76 18.67 5.51
N ALA A 1164 -8.57 19.99 5.60
CA ALA A 1164 -7.33 20.56 6.16
C ALA A 1164 -7.15 20.29 7.68
N SER A 1165 -8.20 19.88 8.39
CA SER A 1165 -8.08 19.36 9.76
C SER A 1165 -7.59 17.91 9.81
N SER A 1166 -7.64 17.17 8.70
CA SER A 1166 -7.13 15.79 8.60
C SER A 1166 -5.62 15.71 8.34
N GLY A 1167 -4.95 16.84 8.26
CA GLY A 1167 -3.53 16.95 8.00
C GLY A 1167 -2.63 16.89 9.24
N PHE A 1168 -1.67 15.96 9.28
CA PHE A 1168 -0.83 15.68 10.45
C PHE A 1168 0.68 15.57 10.15
N THR A 1169 1.38 16.69 10.28
CA THR A 1169 2.82 16.84 9.99
C THR A 1169 3.78 16.45 11.13
N ALA A 1170 3.24 16.15 12.31
CA ALA A 1170 4.03 15.97 13.52
C ALA A 1170 4.59 14.55 13.63
N ALA A 1171 5.90 14.39 13.43
CA ALA A 1171 6.62 13.14 13.65
C ALA A 1171 6.75 12.83 15.16
N GLN A 1172 5.65 12.39 15.76
CA GLN A 1172 5.58 11.96 17.16
C GLN A 1172 4.64 10.75 17.29
N PRO A 1173 5.18 9.54 17.50
CA PRO A 1173 4.39 8.37 17.82
C PRO A 1173 3.97 8.33 19.29
N GLY A 1174 3.09 7.39 19.58
CA GLY A 1174 2.71 6.95 20.92
C GLY A 1174 3.87 6.63 21.86
N SER A 1175 3.58 6.72 23.16
CA SER A 1175 4.56 6.56 24.24
C SER A 1175 3.97 5.89 25.50
N GLY A 1176 2.96 5.03 25.32
CA GLY A 1176 2.18 4.51 26.43
C GLY A 1176 1.27 3.33 26.07
N GLU A 1177 0.05 3.34 26.58
CA GLU A 1177 -0.90 2.26 26.41
C GLU A 1177 -1.53 2.24 25.00
N LEU A 1178 -1.59 1.07 24.36
CA LEU A 1178 -2.52 0.77 23.27
C LEU A 1178 -3.78 0.18 23.90
N ALA A 1179 -4.94 0.80 23.69
CA ALA A 1179 -6.19 0.40 24.32
C ALA A 1179 -7.37 0.34 23.35
N MET A 1180 -8.17 -0.71 23.50
CA MET A 1180 -9.50 -0.84 22.93
C MET A 1180 -10.57 -0.52 23.99
N GLY A 1181 -11.61 0.21 23.62
CA GLY A 1181 -12.75 0.50 24.50
C GLY A 1181 -12.53 1.60 25.55
N ARG A 1182 -11.33 2.15 25.72
CA ARG A 1182 -11.01 3.24 26.68
C ARG A 1182 -10.00 4.23 26.10
N GLY A 1183 -10.37 5.52 26.06
CA GLY A 1183 -9.53 6.56 25.47
C GLY A 1183 -9.02 7.63 26.43
N ALA A 1184 -7.92 8.26 26.03
CA ALA A 1184 -7.31 9.39 26.72
C ALA A 1184 -7.58 10.69 25.95
N LYS A 1185 -8.23 11.66 26.61
CA LYS A 1185 -8.62 12.95 26.02
C LYS A 1185 -8.76 14.05 27.08
N GLY A 1186 -8.32 15.26 26.75
CA GLY A 1186 -8.48 16.46 27.59
C GLY A 1186 -7.83 16.34 28.97
N GLY A 1187 -6.69 15.64 29.07
CA GLY A 1187 -6.02 15.33 30.33
C GLY A 1187 -6.64 14.19 31.14
N THR A 1188 -7.65 13.49 30.62
CA THR A 1188 -8.39 12.43 31.34
C THR A 1188 -8.40 11.10 30.59
N THR A 1189 -8.26 9.99 31.33
CA THR A 1189 -8.49 8.64 30.78
C THR A 1189 -9.86 8.15 31.22
N GLY A 1190 -10.70 7.82 30.25
CA GLY A 1190 -12.12 7.53 30.42
C GLY A 1190 -12.69 7.13 29.06
N ASN A 1191 -13.62 7.93 28.53
CA ASN A 1191 -14.08 7.82 27.14
C ASN A 1191 -14.40 6.37 26.73
N TYR A 1192 -15.17 5.68 27.58
CA TYR A 1192 -15.42 4.24 27.44
C TYR A 1192 -16.45 3.96 26.35
N LEU A 1193 -16.12 3.05 25.43
CA LEU A 1193 -17.01 2.61 24.36
C LEU A 1193 -18.19 1.81 24.91
N ALA A 1194 -19.41 2.10 24.44
CA ALA A 1194 -20.59 1.26 24.64
C ALA A 1194 -20.84 0.49 23.34
N GLY A 1195 -20.60 -0.82 23.33
CA GLY A 1195 -20.58 -1.62 22.10
C GLY A 1195 -19.81 -2.92 22.22
N SER A 1196 -19.40 -3.48 21.09
CA SER A 1196 -18.68 -4.77 20.97
C SER A 1196 -17.53 -4.64 19.94
N LEU A 1197 -16.51 -5.50 20.02
CA LEU A 1197 -15.40 -5.56 19.05
C LEU A 1197 -15.08 -7.00 18.63
N GLU A 1198 -15.10 -7.31 17.33
CA GLU A 1198 -14.61 -8.62 16.82
C GLU A 1198 -13.08 -8.68 16.79
N GLY A 1199 -12.37 -7.56 16.64
CA GLY A 1199 -10.92 -7.58 16.60
C GLY A 1199 -10.25 -6.26 16.27
N LEU A 1200 -8.92 -6.26 16.32
CA LEU A 1200 -8.02 -5.16 15.97
C LEU A 1200 -6.79 -5.71 15.26
N ARG A 1201 -6.50 -5.16 14.07
CA ARG A 1201 -5.31 -5.45 13.26
C ARG A 1201 -4.51 -4.17 13.02
N VAL A 1202 -3.19 -4.27 13.00
CA VAL A 1202 -2.26 -3.15 12.77
C VAL A 1202 -1.15 -3.58 11.81
N TRP A 1203 -1.00 -2.82 10.74
CA TRP A 1203 0.01 -3.02 9.70
C TRP A 1203 0.99 -1.84 9.65
N THR A 1204 2.22 -2.13 9.26
CA THR A 1204 3.13 -1.13 8.73
C THR A 1204 2.76 -0.82 7.27
N GLY A 1205 2.99 0.43 6.83
CA GLY A 1205 2.56 0.88 5.50
C GLY A 1205 1.16 1.52 5.51
N ALA A 1206 0.92 2.38 4.52
CA ALA A 1206 -0.40 2.92 4.23
C ALA A 1206 -1.04 2.07 3.14
N MET A 1207 -2.12 1.37 3.50
CA MET A 1207 -2.93 0.68 2.52
C MET A 1207 -3.64 1.69 1.63
N THR A 1208 -3.49 1.54 0.31
CA THR A 1208 -4.36 2.19 -0.68
C THR A 1208 -5.81 1.75 -0.47
N ALA A 1209 -6.81 2.41 -1.06
CA ALA A 1209 -8.21 1.98 -0.95
C ALA A 1209 -8.39 0.51 -1.40
N ASP A 1210 -7.69 0.09 -2.45
CA ASP A 1210 -7.67 -1.25 -3.03
C ASP A 1210 -7.16 -2.29 -2.01
N GLN A 1211 -6.04 -1.96 -1.34
CA GLN A 1211 -5.45 -2.78 -0.28
C GLN A 1211 -6.30 -2.74 0.99
N VAL A 1212 -6.92 -1.61 1.29
CA VAL A 1212 -7.90 -1.51 2.36
C VAL A 1212 -9.09 -2.44 2.13
N SER A 1213 -9.42 -2.76 0.88
CA SER A 1213 -10.50 -3.67 0.54
C SER A 1213 -10.02 -5.12 0.51
N SER A 1214 -8.98 -5.43 -0.26
CA SER A 1214 -8.43 -6.78 -0.36
C SER A 1214 -7.70 -7.25 0.91
N GLN A 1215 -6.88 -6.39 1.52
CA GLN A 1215 -6.03 -6.64 2.69
C GLN A 1215 -6.61 -6.14 4.04
N VAL A 1216 -7.87 -5.72 4.09
CA VAL A 1216 -8.63 -5.58 5.37
C VAL A 1216 -10.04 -6.14 5.27
N GLN A 1217 -10.65 -6.13 4.08
CA GLN A 1217 -12.06 -6.46 3.86
C GLN A 1217 -12.29 -7.56 2.80
N PRO A 1218 -11.69 -8.74 3.01
CA PRO A 1218 -11.79 -9.93 2.16
C PRO A 1218 -13.18 -10.62 2.26
N GLY A 1219 -14.23 -9.84 2.03
CA GLY A 1219 -15.34 -10.25 1.19
C GLY A 1219 -15.15 -9.78 -0.27
N SER A 1220 -14.06 -9.04 -0.56
CA SER A 1220 -13.66 -8.67 -1.93
C SER A 1220 -12.16 -8.73 -2.23
N GLY A 1221 -11.74 -9.77 -2.95
CA GLY A 1221 -10.57 -9.69 -3.83
C GLY A 1221 -10.82 -8.82 -5.06
N ALA A 1222 -9.76 -8.58 -5.83
CA ALA A 1222 -9.83 -7.96 -7.15
C ALA A 1222 -9.71 -9.02 -8.26
N GLY A 1223 -10.71 -9.04 -9.15
CA GLY A 1223 -10.51 -9.42 -10.54
C GLY A 1223 -10.18 -8.16 -11.32
#